data_AF-A0A4R0E989-F1
#
_entry.id   AF-A0A4R0E989-F1
#
_cell.length_a   1.000
_cell.length_b   1.000
_cell.length_c   1.000
_cell.angle_alpha   90.00
_cell.angle_beta   90.00
_cell.angle_gamma   90.00
#
_symmetry.space_group_name_H-M   'P 1'
#
loop_
_entity.id
_entity.type
_entity.pdbx_description
1 polymer ?
#
loop_
_entity_poly.entity_id
_entity_poly.type
_entity_poly.pdbx_seq_one_letter_code
_entity_poly.pdbx_strand_id
1 'polypeptide(L)'
;MEQDRLVPQYPLIAKQLLRISKSLNGIFQDQLNIVGDLNAQNMFRIDQERHVVKIANGLFQLEFHSPASDLKSILQCDFTYLGQKAELVEEFILHDLYFLTGDLKLQHSLFLRQKAQQFRQLLLDQVYLWVNGVERVSAYLKCLCVDEAEIIDQLMMSAEIYHSKVLTDYVLNKTALPETVVQMLQQVCSIQVVCGEGFLPIQPLMECLDEFCFSASQFLPAAMYRIMALSFEERFNLNELMEHQDDIQLLYRHAEEKSHLLGFVRLMRRELWQRDDLLSKHNFLHATSTVWQKKVAKMPLFDYPRAVNWLFKQSGEVVDWLSRHIQHSSVRVAVTALSFVDSSQVHPQVILATLQYFQHSSARMFIYSCHYFAMQEAWFEHENNLSLLLKGQRQALDDHRIAISPSILYLDEWMELMRNVTKGNQQIVKRVYLRLSWVMQAYMLYLQKITYTLPEELMFYIRPETHQNRDFYIVLQRYKMQPDQLRQIFYLREQHVRVSVFDSYVRDYLVDYFTDNKMVLKSTTWMGLFHQAIHWHAYLQKQEIIAQLKKNYAEVVWQPLMVEKKIQFAGWSFEELADLDRIIEESKWCHHCLAVSYAQRIIDGEYVAFHMASETGMHHMTLGCHLQGGQLVYEQLEYSHNRKAEYFFVNVALQFISWLNAQLISLK
;
A
#
# COMPACT_ATOMS: atom_id res chain seq x y z
N MET A 1 42.73 16.75 -14.11
CA MET A 1 43.68 17.87 -14.02
C MET A 1 43.14 18.95 -14.95
N GLU A 2 42.62 20.10 -14.56
CA GLU A 2 42.54 20.85 -13.30
C GLU A 2 41.18 21.59 -13.30
N GLN A 3 40.22 21.19 -12.47
CA GLN A 3 38.99 21.97 -12.22
C GLN A 3 38.49 21.84 -10.76
N ASP A 4 39.38 21.44 -9.83
CA ASP A 4 38.99 20.91 -8.51
C ASP A 4 39.50 21.72 -7.29
N ARG A 5 39.76 23.03 -7.39
CA ARG A 5 40.26 23.82 -6.22
C ARG A 5 39.77 25.27 -6.07
N LEU A 6 38.51 25.56 -6.39
CA LEU A 6 37.90 26.88 -6.10
C LEU A 6 36.72 26.76 -5.13
N VAL A 7 36.95 26.36 -3.88
CA VAL A 7 36.02 26.50 -2.74
C VAL A 7 36.83 26.65 -1.43
N PRO A 8 36.57 27.61 -0.51
CA PRO A 8 36.15 29.00 -0.69
C PRO A 8 37.02 29.95 0.18
N GLN A 9 37.81 30.88 -0.41
CA GLN A 9 38.44 31.94 0.39
C GLN A 9 37.40 33.00 0.86
N TYR A 10 36.21 33.02 0.25
CA TYR A 10 35.15 34.00 0.49
C TYR A 10 34.65 34.11 1.95
N PRO A 11 34.38 33.03 2.71
CA PRO A 11 33.96 33.14 4.12
C PRO A 11 35.06 33.72 5.03
N LEU A 12 36.32 33.42 4.73
CA LEU A 12 37.46 33.93 5.50
C LEU A 12 37.62 35.44 5.26
N ILE A 13 37.56 35.83 3.98
CA ILE A 13 37.60 37.22 3.53
C ILE A 13 36.42 38.00 4.10
N ALA A 14 35.22 37.43 4.09
CA ALA A 14 34.03 38.02 4.68
C ALA A 14 34.21 38.31 6.17
N LYS A 15 34.70 37.32 6.93
CA LYS A 15 34.99 37.52 8.36
C LYS A 15 36.06 38.58 8.62
N GLN A 16 37.07 38.67 7.76
CA GLN A 16 38.10 39.72 7.85
C GLN A 16 37.53 41.10 7.51
N LEU A 17 36.68 41.21 6.49
CA LEU A 17 36.01 42.46 6.11
C LEU A 17 35.09 42.98 7.20
N LEU A 18 34.31 42.11 7.82
CA LEU A 18 33.45 42.48 8.95
C LEU A 18 34.27 42.89 10.19
N ARG A 19 35.51 42.43 10.34
CA ARG A 19 36.41 42.91 11.40
C ARG A 19 36.99 44.30 11.10
N ILE A 20 37.25 44.59 9.83
CA ILE A 20 37.83 45.86 9.37
C ILE A 20 36.76 46.97 9.39
N SER A 21 35.56 46.70 8.87
CA SER A 21 34.49 47.69 8.74
C SER A 21 33.38 47.48 9.77
N LYS A 22 33.24 48.44 10.71
CA LYS A 22 32.15 48.46 11.69
C LYS A 22 30.78 48.58 11.03
N SER A 23 30.68 49.35 9.95
CA SER A 23 29.44 49.58 9.21
C SER A 23 28.92 48.29 8.57
N LEU A 24 29.81 47.52 7.93
CA LEU A 24 29.45 46.22 7.35
C LEU A 24 29.13 45.18 8.42
N ASN A 25 29.88 45.17 9.54
CA ASN A 25 29.55 44.32 10.68
C ASN A 25 28.15 44.62 11.25
N GLY A 26 27.74 45.89 11.29
CA GLY A 26 26.40 46.28 11.72
C GLY A 26 25.30 45.60 10.89
N ILE A 27 25.46 45.54 9.57
CA ILE A 27 24.51 44.85 8.66
C ILE A 27 24.42 43.36 9.00
N PHE A 28 25.55 42.71 9.26
CA PHE A 28 25.59 41.30 9.64
C PHE A 28 24.99 41.03 11.04
N GLN A 29 25.30 41.87 12.04
CA GLN A 29 24.74 41.75 13.39
C GLN A 29 23.22 41.95 13.40
N ASP A 30 22.70 42.88 12.61
CA ASP A 30 21.26 43.09 12.50
C ASP A 30 20.55 41.86 11.94
N GLN A 31 21.15 41.17 10.95
CA GLN A 31 20.61 39.90 10.47
C GLN A 31 20.61 38.83 11.56
N LEU A 32 21.69 38.71 12.35
CA LEU A 32 21.78 37.77 13.48
C LEU A 32 20.73 38.07 14.55
N ASN A 33 20.44 39.34 14.81
CA ASN A 33 19.40 39.75 15.77
C ASN A 33 18.00 39.36 15.31
N ILE A 34 17.73 39.39 13.99
CA ILE A 34 16.44 38.95 13.42
C ILE A 34 16.30 37.44 13.55
N VAL A 35 17.29 36.66 13.12
CA VAL A 35 17.20 35.19 13.15
C VAL A 35 17.33 34.63 14.57
N GLY A 36 18.01 35.33 15.47
CA GLY A 36 18.24 34.91 16.85
C GLY A 36 18.83 33.50 16.92
N ASP A 37 18.24 32.65 17.76
CA ASP A 37 18.64 31.24 17.94
C ASP A 37 17.96 30.27 16.95
N LEU A 38 17.64 30.73 15.74
CA LEU A 38 16.98 29.91 14.72
C LEU A 38 17.80 28.67 14.36
N ASN A 39 17.17 27.51 14.48
CA ASN A 39 17.69 26.19 14.18
C ASN A 39 16.54 25.26 13.72
N ALA A 40 16.84 23.99 13.42
CA ALA A 40 15.81 23.06 12.94
C ALA A 40 14.71 22.77 13.98
N GLN A 41 15.02 22.81 15.29
CA GLN A 41 14.07 22.47 16.37
C GLN A 41 13.04 23.58 16.64
N ASN A 42 13.34 24.83 16.31
CA ASN A 42 12.40 25.95 16.40
C ASN A 42 11.94 26.46 15.02
N MET A 43 12.20 25.70 13.96
CA MET A 43 11.77 26.05 12.61
C MET A 43 10.25 25.95 12.46
N PHE A 44 9.64 24.87 12.93
CA PHE A 44 8.19 24.67 12.92
C PHE A 44 7.72 24.28 14.32
N ARG A 45 6.93 25.14 14.97
CA ARG A 45 6.34 24.85 16.29
C ARG A 45 4.83 24.87 16.19
N ILE A 46 4.21 23.76 16.57
CA ILE A 46 2.76 23.58 16.51
C ILE A 46 2.18 23.68 17.91
N ASP A 47 1.24 24.60 18.09
CA ASP A 47 0.35 24.66 19.25
C ASP A 47 -0.97 23.98 18.86
N GLN A 48 -1.14 22.72 19.30
CA GLN A 48 -2.28 21.89 18.92
C GLN A 48 -3.59 22.38 19.54
N GLU A 49 -3.54 22.98 20.74
CA GLU A 49 -4.74 23.46 21.44
C GLU A 49 -5.30 24.72 20.79
N ARG A 50 -4.40 25.59 20.33
CA ARG A 50 -4.78 26.85 19.68
C ARG A 50 -4.89 26.75 18.16
N HIS A 51 -4.51 25.61 17.58
CA HIS A 51 -4.42 25.43 16.12
C HIS A 51 -3.53 26.50 15.48
N VAL A 52 -2.33 26.72 16.04
CA VAL A 52 -1.37 27.73 15.57
C VAL A 52 -0.05 27.08 15.18
N VAL A 53 0.52 27.49 14.05
CA VAL A 53 1.87 27.11 13.62
C VAL A 53 2.76 28.35 13.63
N LYS A 54 3.85 28.29 14.40
CA LYS A 54 4.91 29.30 14.39
C LYS A 54 6.07 28.82 13.53
N ILE A 55 6.49 29.66 12.59
CA ILE A 55 7.54 29.35 11.62
C ILE A 55 8.77 30.22 11.89
N ALA A 56 9.95 29.66 11.69
CA ALA A 56 11.24 30.32 11.84
C ALA A 56 11.37 31.06 13.19
N ASN A 57 11.26 30.30 14.30
CA ASN A 57 11.31 30.82 15.67
C ASN A 57 10.24 31.90 15.97
N GLY A 58 9.10 31.85 15.29
CA GLY A 58 7.97 32.77 15.49
C GLY A 58 8.07 34.08 14.71
N LEU A 59 8.94 34.16 13.70
CA LEU A 59 8.94 35.25 12.73
C LEU A 59 7.66 35.29 11.90
N PHE A 60 7.05 34.11 11.66
CA PHE A 60 5.79 34.00 10.96
C PHE A 60 4.81 33.11 11.72
N GLN A 61 3.52 33.32 11.46
CA GLN A 61 2.45 32.61 12.16
C GLN A 61 1.30 32.24 11.20
N LEU A 62 0.78 31.03 11.38
CA LEU A 62 -0.45 30.55 10.75
C LEU A 62 -1.44 30.20 11.86
N GLU A 63 -2.67 30.69 11.76
CA GLU A 63 -3.76 30.37 12.69
C GLU A 63 -4.94 29.75 11.94
N PHE A 64 -5.41 28.61 12.42
CA PHE A 64 -6.51 27.86 11.80
C PHE A 64 -7.78 27.96 12.65
N HIS A 65 -8.87 28.40 12.04
CA HIS A 65 -10.12 28.71 12.72
C HIS A 65 -11.25 27.80 12.24
N SER A 66 -12.06 27.32 13.18
CA SER A 66 -13.29 26.60 12.84
C SER A 66 -14.25 27.53 12.09
N PRO A 67 -14.99 27.04 11.08
CA PRO A 67 -16.10 27.75 10.45
C PRO A 67 -17.18 28.24 11.41
N ALA A 68 -17.28 27.68 12.61
CA ALA A 68 -18.21 28.12 13.65
C ALA A 68 -17.75 29.37 14.41
N SER A 69 -16.51 29.83 14.18
CA SER A 69 -16.00 31.07 14.78
C SER A 69 -16.57 32.31 14.10
N ASP A 70 -16.55 33.45 14.79
CA ASP A 70 -16.99 34.75 14.23
C ASP A 70 -16.09 35.26 13.08
N LEU A 71 -15.00 34.54 12.79
CA LEU A 71 -14.03 34.88 11.75
C LEU A 71 -14.49 34.38 10.38
N LYS A 72 -14.30 35.22 9.35
CA LYS A 72 -14.69 34.90 7.98
C LYS A 72 -13.77 33.92 7.25
N SER A 73 -12.53 33.76 7.71
CA SER A 73 -11.52 32.91 7.07
C SER A 73 -11.13 31.76 7.99
N ILE A 74 -11.00 30.56 7.42
CA ILE A 74 -10.53 29.37 8.13
C ILE A 74 -9.01 29.37 8.39
N LEU A 75 -8.26 30.21 7.67
CA LEU A 75 -6.82 30.38 7.81
C LEU A 75 -6.47 31.87 7.84
N GLN A 76 -5.70 32.26 8.85
CA GLN A 76 -5.05 33.57 8.94
C GLN A 76 -3.54 33.41 8.89
N CYS A 77 -2.90 34.20 8.05
CA CYS A 77 -1.46 34.15 7.82
C CYS A 77 -0.84 35.49 8.23
N ASP A 78 0.18 35.45 9.09
CA ASP A 78 1.03 36.61 9.37
C ASP A 78 2.47 36.32 8.91
N PHE A 79 2.81 36.93 7.78
CA PHE A 79 4.16 36.92 7.19
C PHE A 79 4.80 38.32 7.23
N THR A 80 4.38 39.17 8.17
CA THR A 80 4.84 40.56 8.25
C THR A 80 5.85 40.73 9.37
N TYR A 81 7.02 41.28 9.04
CA TYR A 81 8.02 41.69 10.04
C TYR A 81 8.30 43.18 9.88
N LEU A 82 8.09 43.95 10.96
CA LEU A 82 8.24 45.42 10.98
C LEU A 82 7.51 46.14 9.83
N GLY A 83 6.33 45.64 9.44
CA GLY A 83 5.51 46.21 8.36
C GLY A 83 5.90 45.79 6.94
N GLN A 84 6.94 44.97 6.76
CA GLN A 84 7.31 44.40 5.46
C GLN A 84 6.85 42.94 5.35
N LYS A 85 6.16 42.61 4.26
CA LYS A 85 5.63 41.26 4.00
C LYS A 85 6.67 40.38 3.31
N ALA A 86 6.83 39.15 3.78
CA ALA A 86 7.70 38.14 3.17
C ALA A 86 6.96 37.32 2.11
N GLU A 87 6.68 37.92 0.94
CA GLU A 87 5.83 37.34 -0.11
C GLU A 87 6.32 35.97 -0.61
N LEU A 88 7.62 35.82 -0.90
CA LEU A 88 8.16 34.56 -1.42
C LEU A 88 8.16 33.44 -0.38
N VAL A 89 8.30 33.79 0.91
CA VAL A 89 8.23 32.82 2.00
C VAL A 89 6.78 32.37 2.21
N GLU A 90 5.83 33.31 2.18
CA GLU A 90 4.40 33.01 2.22
C GLU A 90 4.00 32.11 1.04
N GLU A 91 4.41 32.45 -0.19
CA GLU A 91 4.13 31.65 -1.38
C GLU A 91 4.66 30.23 -1.22
N PHE A 92 5.89 30.07 -0.73
CA PHE A 92 6.48 28.76 -0.49
C PHE A 92 5.69 27.93 0.52
N ILE A 93 5.28 28.53 1.65
CA ILE A 93 4.53 27.83 2.69
C ILE A 93 3.11 27.46 2.22
N LEU A 94 2.46 28.34 1.44
CA LEU A 94 1.07 28.15 1.04
C LEU A 94 0.92 27.23 -0.19
N HIS A 95 1.83 27.30 -1.16
CA HIS A 95 1.68 26.64 -2.46
C HIS A 95 2.65 25.46 -2.66
N ASP A 96 3.90 25.63 -2.24
CA ASP A 96 4.98 24.70 -2.56
C ASP A 96 5.13 23.54 -1.57
N LEU A 97 4.61 23.71 -0.35
CA LEU A 97 4.58 22.68 0.67
C LEU A 97 3.27 21.90 0.64
N TYR A 98 3.40 20.58 0.52
CA TYR A 98 2.28 19.65 0.57
C TYR A 98 2.24 18.91 1.91
N PHE A 99 1.03 18.76 2.43
CA PHE A 99 0.71 17.96 3.61
C PHE A 99 0.08 16.64 3.19
N LEU A 100 0.63 15.54 3.70
CA LEU A 100 0.24 14.19 3.29
C LEU A 100 -0.97 13.70 4.12
N THR A 101 -1.96 13.15 3.43
CA THR A 101 -3.24 12.68 4.03
C THR A 101 -3.45 11.17 3.87
N GLY A 102 -2.95 10.57 2.79
CA GLY A 102 -3.11 9.14 2.52
C GLY A 102 -1.86 8.43 2.00
N ASP A 103 -1.05 9.07 1.14
CA ASP A 103 0.25 8.48 0.74
C ASP A 103 1.29 8.75 1.83
N LEU A 104 1.25 7.93 2.89
CA LEU A 104 2.12 8.08 4.05
C LEU A 104 3.52 7.50 3.82
N LYS A 105 3.94 7.30 2.56
CA LYS A 105 5.27 6.79 2.22
C LYS A 105 6.35 7.83 2.51
N LEU A 106 7.57 7.35 2.72
CA LEU A 106 8.74 8.21 2.84
C LEU A 106 8.91 9.08 1.59
N GLN A 107 9.05 10.39 1.80
CA GLN A 107 9.36 11.32 0.74
C GLN A 107 10.78 11.07 0.21
N HIS A 108 10.97 11.28 -1.10
CA HIS A 108 12.27 11.04 -1.73
C HIS A 108 13.32 12.06 -1.21
N SER A 109 14.50 11.57 -0.81
CA SER A 109 15.53 12.40 -0.16
C SER A 109 16.02 13.57 -1.03
N LEU A 110 16.13 13.39 -2.35
CA LEU A 110 16.51 14.48 -3.26
C LEU A 110 15.45 15.60 -3.31
N PHE A 111 14.17 15.24 -3.25
CA PHE A 111 13.07 16.21 -3.26
C PHE A 111 13.09 17.04 -1.97
N LEU A 112 13.19 16.37 -0.81
CA LEU A 112 13.32 17.04 0.48
C LEU A 112 14.54 17.95 0.54
N ARG A 113 15.69 17.50 0.00
CA ARG A 113 16.90 18.32 -0.07
C ARG A 113 16.69 19.58 -0.88
N GLN A 114 16.06 19.48 -2.05
CA GLN A 114 15.78 20.62 -2.91
C GLN A 114 14.84 21.62 -2.20
N LYS A 115 13.77 21.14 -1.57
CA LYS A 115 12.83 22.00 -0.82
C LYS A 115 13.49 22.65 0.40
N ALA A 116 14.33 21.92 1.14
CA ALA A 116 15.10 22.48 2.24
C ALA A 116 16.08 23.57 1.80
N GLN A 117 16.77 23.37 0.68
CA GLN A 117 17.67 24.36 0.08
C GLN A 117 16.91 25.60 -0.39
N GLN A 118 15.78 25.41 -1.09
CA GLN A 118 14.92 26.50 -1.53
C GLN A 118 14.42 27.33 -0.35
N PHE A 119 13.85 26.68 0.67
CA PHE A 119 13.33 27.36 1.85
C PHE A 119 14.42 28.12 2.63
N ARG A 120 15.59 27.50 2.81
CA ARG A 120 16.74 28.15 3.44
C ARG A 120 17.16 29.41 2.68
N GLN A 121 17.22 29.35 1.35
CA GLN A 121 17.59 30.51 0.53
C GLN A 121 16.55 31.62 0.65
N LEU A 122 15.26 31.30 0.55
CA LEU A 122 14.18 32.29 0.70
C LEU A 122 14.22 33.00 2.05
N LEU A 123 14.48 32.28 3.14
CA LEU A 123 14.65 32.88 4.47
C LEU A 123 15.86 33.80 4.54
N LEU A 124 17.00 33.38 3.96
CA LEU A 124 18.23 34.18 3.95
C LEU A 124 18.07 35.47 3.15
N ASP A 125 17.46 35.38 1.96
CA ASP A 125 17.20 36.52 1.10
C ASP A 125 16.24 37.51 1.77
N GLN A 126 15.18 36.99 2.42
CA GLN A 126 14.22 37.81 3.15
C GLN A 126 14.84 38.55 4.34
N VAL A 127 15.70 37.87 5.11
CA VAL A 127 16.40 38.48 6.25
C VAL A 127 17.37 39.57 5.78
N TYR A 128 18.06 39.35 4.65
CA TYR A 128 18.95 40.35 4.07
C TYR A 128 18.17 41.58 3.55
N LEU A 129 16.96 41.37 3.04
CA LEU A 129 16.06 42.44 2.62
C LEU A 129 15.56 43.28 3.80
N TRP A 130 15.14 42.65 4.90
CA TRP A 130 14.66 43.38 6.09
C TRP A 130 15.69 44.31 6.73
N VAL A 131 16.98 44.00 6.61
CA VAL A 131 18.06 44.88 7.08
C VAL A 131 18.45 45.97 6.08
N ASN A 132 17.76 46.07 4.93
CA ASN A 132 18.10 46.92 3.79
C ASN A 132 19.57 46.74 3.36
N GLY A 133 20.00 45.48 3.24
CA GLY A 133 21.41 45.15 3.04
C GLY A 133 22.03 45.82 1.82
N VAL A 134 21.33 45.78 0.68
CA VAL A 134 21.78 46.37 -0.60
C VAL A 134 21.98 47.88 -0.48
N GLU A 135 21.01 48.60 0.10
CA GLU A 135 21.06 50.05 0.27
C GLU A 135 22.14 50.46 1.26
N ARG A 136 22.29 49.72 2.37
CA ARG A 136 23.31 50.01 3.39
C ARG A 136 24.73 49.75 2.90
N VAL A 137 24.96 48.70 2.10
CA VAL A 137 26.25 48.48 1.44
C VAL A 137 26.53 49.59 0.42
N SER A 138 25.51 50.02 -0.33
CA SER A 138 25.65 51.14 -1.28
C SER A 138 25.95 52.46 -0.58
N ALA A 139 25.33 52.72 0.58
CA ALA A 139 25.60 53.89 1.41
C ALA A 139 27.01 53.83 2.03
N TYR A 140 27.43 52.65 2.48
CA TYR A 140 28.79 52.41 2.96
C TYR A 140 29.83 52.74 1.89
N LEU A 141 29.67 52.23 0.67
CA LEU A 141 30.58 52.51 -0.44
C LEU A 141 30.69 54.01 -0.73
N LYS A 142 29.58 54.77 -0.70
CA LYS A 142 29.59 56.23 -0.91
C LYS A 142 30.36 56.99 0.19
N CYS A 143 30.42 56.44 1.39
CA CYS A 143 31.05 57.06 2.57
C CYS A 143 32.40 56.42 2.93
N LEU A 144 32.96 55.57 2.07
CA LEU A 144 34.22 54.87 2.29
C LEU A 144 35.39 55.86 2.42
N CYS A 145 36.19 55.73 3.47
CA CYS A 145 37.40 56.56 3.65
C CYS A 145 38.62 55.92 2.97
N VAL A 146 39.65 56.73 2.71
CA VAL A 146 40.87 56.29 2.00
C VAL A 146 41.60 55.19 2.78
N ASP A 147 41.74 55.35 4.10
CA ASP A 147 42.43 54.37 4.95
C ASP A 147 41.72 53.00 4.94
N GLU A 148 40.39 52.98 5.04
CA GLU A 148 39.60 51.73 4.93
C GLU A 148 39.69 51.15 3.52
N ALA A 149 39.66 51.97 2.47
CA ALA A 149 39.76 51.53 1.09
C ALA A 149 41.12 50.86 0.79
N GLU A 150 42.22 51.42 1.30
CA GLU A 150 43.56 50.83 1.14
C GLU A 150 43.68 49.48 1.85
N ILE A 151 43.15 49.37 3.07
CA ILE A 151 43.17 48.11 3.83
C ILE A 151 42.33 47.04 3.11
N ILE A 152 41.16 47.41 2.59
CA ILE A 152 40.31 46.47 1.85
C ILE A 152 40.97 46.08 0.52
N ASP A 153 41.55 47.01 -0.23
CA ASP A 153 42.29 46.70 -1.47
C ASP A 153 43.44 45.73 -1.20
N GLN A 154 44.22 45.93 -0.13
CA GLN A 154 45.28 45.00 0.26
C GLN A 154 44.73 43.61 0.55
N LEU A 155 43.61 43.52 1.27
CA LEU A 155 42.95 42.25 1.57
C LEU A 155 42.48 41.54 0.29
N MET A 156 41.79 42.26 -0.59
CA MET A 156 41.23 41.71 -1.83
C MET A 156 42.31 41.29 -2.83
N MET A 157 43.40 42.08 -2.93
CA MET A 157 44.56 41.72 -3.74
C MET A 157 45.30 40.51 -3.18
N SER A 158 45.43 40.40 -1.85
CA SER A 158 46.04 39.22 -1.20
C SER A 158 45.24 37.94 -1.39
N ALA A 159 43.93 38.07 -1.62
CA ALA A 159 43.00 36.99 -1.90
C ALA A 159 42.77 36.74 -3.39
N GLU A 160 43.56 37.39 -4.26
CA GLU A 160 43.47 37.25 -5.73
C GLU A 160 42.08 37.59 -6.32
N ILE A 161 41.27 38.41 -5.63
CA ILE A 161 39.93 38.84 -6.09
C ILE A 161 40.06 39.88 -7.22
N TYR A 162 40.99 40.83 -7.10
CA TYR A 162 41.36 41.76 -8.16
C TYR A 162 42.84 42.19 -8.02
N HIS A 163 43.40 42.76 -9.08
CA HIS A 163 44.85 42.99 -9.20
C HIS A 163 45.27 44.47 -9.11
N SER A 164 44.32 45.40 -8.95
CA SER A 164 44.55 46.85 -8.88
C SER A 164 43.84 47.47 -7.67
N LYS A 165 44.18 48.70 -7.29
CA LYS A 165 43.61 49.38 -6.12
C LYS A 165 42.21 49.96 -6.39
N VAL A 166 41.25 49.08 -6.69
CA VAL A 166 39.91 49.42 -7.19
C VAL A 166 39.13 50.35 -6.24
N LEU A 167 39.17 50.08 -4.92
CA LEU A 167 38.42 50.89 -3.95
C LEU A 167 39.12 52.21 -3.65
N THR A 168 40.45 52.21 -3.58
CA THR A 168 41.26 53.42 -3.35
C THR A 168 41.10 54.40 -4.53
N ASP A 169 41.13 53.89 -5.75
CA ASP A 169 40.90 54.68 -6.97
C ASP A 169 39.47 55.23 -7.03
N TYR A 170 38.47 54.47 -6.58
CA TYR A 170 37.09 54.97 -6.46
C TYR A 170 36.99 56.15 -5.48
N VAL A 171 37.64 56.06 -4.30
CA VAL A 171 37.57 57.12 -3.29
C VAL A 171 38.31 58.38 -3.74
N LEU A 172 39.54 58.24 -4.26
CA LEU A 172 40.44 59.34 -4.63
C LEU A 172 40.13 59.94 -6.01
N ASN A 173 39.91 59.09 -7.02
CA ASN A 173 39.82 59.49 -8.43
C ASN A 173 38.38 59.46 -8.96
N LYS A 174 37.39 59.03 -8.16
CA LYS A 174 35.97 58.92 -8.53
C LYS A 174 35.72 58.04 -9.77
N THR A 175 36.60 57.07 -10.00
CA THR A 175 36.43 56.06 -11.06
C THR A 175 35.24 55.17 -10.77
N ALA A 176 34.48 54.73 -11.79
CA ALA A 176 33.33 53.84 -11.55
C ALA A 176 33.77 52.49 -10.93
N LEU A 177 33.06 52.01 -9.92
CA LEU A 177 33.29 50.68 -9.36
C LEU A 177 32.79 49.60 -10.32
N PRO A 178 33.57 48.53 -10.58
CA PRO A 178 33.10 47.36 -11.28
C PRO A 178 31.90 46.75 -10.54
N GLU A 179 30.86 46.41 -11.29
CA GLU A 179 29.62 45.85 -10.74
C GLU A 179 29.87 44.54 -9.96
N THR A 180 30.83 43.73 -10.42
CA THR A 180 31.26 42.49 -9.76
C THR A 180 31.79 42.71 -8.35
N VAL A 181 32.47 43.83 -8.09
CA VAL A 181 33.00 44.18 -6.76
C VAL A 181 31.88 44.64 -5.83
N VAL A 182 30.91 45.40 -6.37
CA VAL A 182 29.73 45.83 -5.62
C VAL A 182 28.87 44.62 -5.22
N GLN A 183 28.59 43.72 -6.17
CA GLN A 183 27.84 42.49 -5.92
C GLN A 183 28.54 41.59 -4.89
N MET A 184 29.86 41.45 -4.98
CA MET A 184 30.64 40.67 -4.02
C MET A 184 30.54 41.27 -2.60
N LEU A 185 30.69 42.59 -2.44
CA LEU A 185 30.57 43.23 -1.14
C LEU A 185 29.16 43.10 -0.54
N GLN A 186 28.13 43.14 -1.39
CA GLN A 186 26.75 42.85 -0.96
C GLN A 186 26.61 41.41 -0.47
N GLN A 187 27.14 40.43 -1.23
CA GLN A 187 27.08 39.02 -0.85
C GLN A 187 27.86 38.71 0.44
N VAL A 188 29.03 39.31 0.61
CA VAL A 188 29.91 39.12 1.78
C VAL A 188 29.23 39.48 3.11
N CYS A 189 28.31 40.45 3.08
CA CYS A 189 27.61 40.90 4.27
C CYS A 189 26.45 39.98 4.67
N SER A 190 26.07 39.02 3.82
CA SER A 190 25.00 38.06 4.12
C SER A 190 25.42 37.01 5.14
N ILE A 191 24.49 36.56 5.99
CA ILE A 191 24.70 35.43 6.91
C ILE A 191 25.19 34.19 6.16
N GLN A 192 24.68 33.95 4.94
CA GLN A 192 25.03 32.79 4.12
C GLN A 192 26.52 32.69 3.86
N VAL A 193 27.18 33.79 3.49
CA VAL A 193 28.61 33.78 3.16
C VAL A 193 29.48 33.66 4.42
N VAL A 194 29.08 34.30 5.52
CA VAL A 194 29.87 34.35 6.76
C VAL A 194 29.77 33.05 7.56
N CYS A 195 28.56 32.51 7.70
CA CYS A 195 28.28 31.31 8.49
C CYS A 195 28.31 30.02 7.64
N GLY A 196 28.17 30.14 6.32
CA GLY A 196 28.20 29.00 5.40
C GLY A 196 27.18 27.92 5.78
N GLU A 197 27.59 26.65 5.67
CA GLU A 197 26.78 25.48 6.07
C GLU A 197 26.49 25.38 7.58
N GLY A 198 27.10 26.23 8.41
CA GLY A 198 26.84 26.25 9.84
C GLY A 198 25.48 26.85 10.23
N PHE A 199 24.95 27.77 9.42
CA PHE A 199 23.62 28.36 9.65
C PHE A 199 22.54 27.56 8.92
N LEU A 200 21.56 27.04 9.66
CA LEU A 200 20.51 26.14 9.19
C LEU A 200 21.04 25.01 8.30
N PRO A 201 21.76 24.03 8.87
CA PRO A 201 22.29 22.90 8.11
C PRO A 201 21.16 22.14 7.39
N ILE A 202 21.39 21.79 6.12
CA ILE A 202 20.35 21.23 5.25
C ILE A 202 19.75 19.92 5.78
N GLN A 203 20.57 19.04 6.37
CA GLN A 203 20.09 17.72 6.82
C GLN A 203 19.06 17.81 7.97
N PRO A 204 19.32 18.52 9.09
CA PRO A 204 18.29 18.80 10.10
C PRO A 204 17.06 19.52 9.55
N LEU A 205 17.25 20.44 8.59
CA LEU A 205 16.13 21.15 7.97
C LEU A 205 15.25 20.22 7.11
N MET A 206 15.85 19.26 6.41
CA MET A 206 15.11 18.22 5.69
C MET A 206 14.25 17.38 6.64
N GLU A 207 14.80 16.99 7.79
CA GLU A 207 14.09 16.18 8.79
C GLU A 207 12.89 16.94 9.38
N CYS A 208 13.05 18.22 9.76
CA CYS A 208 11.94 19.00 10.29
C CYS A 208 10.88 19.36 9.23
N LEU A 209 11.29 19.59 7.98
CA LEU A 209 10.36 19.79 6.86
C LEU A 209 9.55 18.52 6.59
N ASP A 210 10.21 17.36 6.58
CA ASP A 210 9.52 16.09 6.42
C ASP A 210 8.52 15.86 7.55
N GLU A 211 8.90 16.07 8.82
CA GLU A 211 7.96 15.99 9.94
C GLU A 211 6.76 16.94 9.80
N PHE A 212 6.99 18.17 9.36
CA PHE A 212 5.95 19.17 9.16
C PHE A 212 4.96 18.78 8.05
N CYS A 213 5.43 18.17 6.95
CA CYS A 213 4.55 17.64 5.89
C CYS A 213 3.59 16.55 6.38
N PHE A 214 3.91 15.84 7.47
CA PHE A 214 3.04 14.81 8.07
C PHE A 214 2.21 15.32 9.26
N SER A 215 2.29 16.62 9.61
CA SER A 215 1.70 17.14 10.86
C SER A 215 0.36 17.84 10.69
N ALA A 216 -0.29 17.78 9.52
CA ALA A 216 -1.56 18.48 9.27
C ALA A 216 -2.67 18.15 10.28
N SER A 217 -2.75 16.90 10.72
CA SER A 217 -3.69 16.46 11.75
C SER A 217 -3.44 17.08 13.14
N GLN A 218 -2.25 17.64 13.37
CA GLN A 218 -1.86 18.24 14.64
C GLN A 218 -2.24 19.72 14.74
N PHE A 219 -2.22 20.45 13.62
CA PHE A 219 -2.51 21.89 13.62
C PHE A 219 -3.89 22.24 13.07
N LEU A 220 -4.53 21.39 12.25
CA LEU A 220 -5.90 21.63 11.78
C LEU A 220 -6.95 21.16 12.80
N PRO A 221 -8.09 21.85 12.92
CA PRO A 221 -9.26 21.31 13.62
C PRO A 221 -9.64 19.93 13.06
N ALA A 222 -9.98 18.98 13.93
CA ALA A 222 -10.16 17.58 13.52
C ALA A 222 -11.22 17.40 12.42
N ALA A 223 -12.33 18.12 12.49
CA ALA A 223 -13.38 18.12 11.47
C ALA A 223 -12.88 18.68 10.12
N MET A 224 -12.05 19.72 10.15
CA MET A 224 -11.45 20.31 8.95
C MET A 224 -10.43 19.37 8.32
N TYR A 225 -9.50 18.82 9.11
CA TYR A 225 -8.55 17.82 8.64
C TYR A 225 -9.29 16.62 8.02
N ARG A 226 -10.38 16.18 8.65
CA ARG A 226 -11.20 15.07 8.16
C ARG A 226 -11.81 15.35 6.79
N ILE A 227 -12.32 16.56 6.56
CA ILE A 227 -12.85 16.97 5.25
C ILE A 227 -11.73 16.97 4.21
N MET A 228 -10.60 17.60 4.53
CA MET A 228 -9.47 17.69 3.60
C MET A 228 -8.88 16.32 3.25
N ALA A 229 -8.71 15.43 4.22
CA ALA A 229 -8.22 14.08 3.98
C ALA A 229 -9.17 13.20 3.14
N LEU A 230 -10.45 13.56 3.05
CA LEU A 230 -11.41 12.90 2.17
C LEU A 230 -11.46 13.51 0.77
N SER A 231 -11.31 14.84 0.66
CA SER A 231 -11.27 15.56 -0.61
C SER A 231 -9.96 15.32 -1.37
N PHE A 232 -8.86 15.24 -0.64
CA PHE A 232 -7.51 15.03 -1.17
C PHE A 232 -6.95 13.71 -0.66
N GLU A 233 -6.98 12.68 -1.52
CA GLU A 233 -6.63 11.32 -1.11
C GLU A 233 -5.15 11.12 -0.80
N GLU A 234 -4.27 11.88 -1.44
CA GLU A 234 -2.83 11.73 -1.28
C GLU A 234 -2.24 12.85 -0.42
N ARG A 235 -2.50 14.11 -0.83
CA ARG A 235 -1.90 15.31 -0.24
C ARG A 235 -2.65 16.58 -0.64
N PHE A 236 -2.46 17.66 0.12
CA PHE A 236 -2.96 19.01 -0.19
C PHE A 236 -1.97 20.08 0.25
N ASN A 237 -2.05 21.30 -0.27
CA ASN A 237 -1.33 22.48 0.24
C ASN A 237 -2.29 23.49 0.92
N LEU A 238 -1.76 24.51 1.60
CA LEU A 238 -2.61 25.46 2.34
C LEU A 238 -3.41 26.39 1.43
N ASN A 239 -2.95 26.64 0.21
CA ASN A 239 -3.75 27.38 -0.78
C ASN A 239 -5.00 26.56 -1.18
N GLU A 240 -4.84 25.27 -1.47
CA GLU A 240 -5.95 24.35 -1.76
C GLU A 240 -6.93 24.26 -0.58
N LEU A 241 -6.43 24.28 0.67
CA LEU A 241 -7.28 24.39 1.87
C LEU A 241 -8.14 25.65 1.83
N MET A 242 -7.57 26.81 1.50
CA MET A 242 -8.31 28.07 1.40
C MET A 242 -9.35 28.04 0.26
N GLU A 243 -8.99 27.47 -0.90
CA GLU A 243 -9.91 27.30 -2.03
C GLU A 243 -11.10 26.39 -1.67
N HIS A 244 -10.91 25.44 -0.75
CA HIS A 244 -11.96 24.52 -0.27
C HIS A 244 -12.74 25.06 0.94
N GLN A 245 -12.58 26.33 1.31
CA GLN A 245 -13.26 26.90 2.48
C GLN A 245 -14.79 26.73 2.41
N ASP A 246 -15.41 26.96 1.26
CA ASP A 246 -16.86 26.81 1.11
C ASP A 246 -17.29 25.36 1.36
N ASP A 247 -16.57 24.39 0.81
CA ASP A 247 -16.87 22.97 1.00
C ASP A 247 -16.68 22.54 2.46
N ILE A 248 -15.65 23.08 3.12
CA ILE A 248 -15.45 22.89 4.55
C ILE A 248 -16.64 23.43 5.33
N GLN A 249 -17.12 24.64 5.03
CA GLN A 249 -18.29 25.24 5.69
C GLN A 249 -19.55 24.39 5.52
N LEU A 250 -19.80 23.88 4.31
CA LEU A 250 -20.96 23.02 4.01
C LEU A 250 -20.96 21.72 4.81
N LEU A 251 -19.77 21.15 5.05
CA LEU A 251 -19.60 19.82 5.63
C LEU A 251 -19.23 19.79 7.10
N TYR A 252 -18.81 20.93 7.67
CA TYR A 252 -18.20 21.01 8.99
C TYR A 252 -19.06 20.33 10.08
N ARG A 253 -20.36 20.66 10.12
CA ARG A 253 -21.30 20.08 11.09
C ARG A 253 -21.42 18.56 10.94
N HIS A 254 -21.45 18.06 9.71
CA HIS A 254 -21.50 16.61 9.46
C HIS A 254 -20.19 15.91 9.84
N ALA A 255 -19.06 16.59 9.68
CA ALA A 255 -17.76 16.09 10.11
C ALA A 255 -17.65 16.01 11.64
N GLU A 256 -18.31 16.90 12.39
CA GLU A 256 -18.39 16.84 13.85
C GLU A 256 -19.38 15.76 14.33
N GLU A 257 -20.60 15.73 13.79
CA GLU A 257 -21.66 14.84 14.28
C GLU A 257 -21.51 13.39 13.78
N LYS A 258 -21.04 13.20 12.54
CA LYS A 258 -21.03 11.91 11.81
C LYS A 258 -19.75 11.70 11.02
N SER A 259 -18.60 12.04 11.62
CA SER A 259 -17.25 11.97 11.01
C SER A 259 -16.95 10.67 10.25
N HIS A 260 -17.37 9.53 10.79
CA HIS A 260 -17.11 8.21 10.21
C HIS A 260 -17.89 7.95 8.93
N LEU A 261 -19.05 8.58 8.72
CA LEU A 261 -19.87 8.44 7.51
C LEU A 261 -19.52 9.47 6.43
N LEU A 262 -18.67 10.44 6.75
CA LEU A 262 -18.37 11.57 5.88
C LEU A 262 -17.79 11.15 4.53
N GLY A 263 -17.11 9.99 4.46
CA GLY A 263 -16.60 9.45 3.21
C GLY A 263 -17.66 9.30 2.10
N PHE A 264 -18.93 9.10 2.44
CA PHE A 264 -20.04 9.00 1.46
C PHE A 264 -20.47 10.35 0.87
N VAL A 265 -20.04 11.48 1.43
CA VAL A 265 -20.40 12.80 0.88
C VAL A 265 -19.89 12.99 -0.54
N ARG A 266 -18.72 12.41 -0.88
CA ARG A 266 -18.13 12.42 -2.24
C ARG A 266 -19.08 11.86 -3.32
N LEU A 267 -20.02 11.03 -2.88
CA LEU A 267 -21.01 10.30 -3.69
C LEU A 267 -22.37 11.00 -3.75
N MET A 268 -22.52 12.09 -3.00
CA MET A 268 -23.74 12.88 -2.88
C MET A 268 -23.62 14.19 -3.65
N ARG A 269 -24.76 14.80 -3.98
CA ARG A 269 -24.82 16.08 -4.68
C ARG A 269 -24.38 17.21 -3.76
N ARG A 270 -23.45 18.05 -4.25
CA ARG A 270 -22.89 19.17 -3.49
C ARG A 270 -23.98 20.15 -3.03
N GLU A 271 -24.97 20.41 -3.87
CA GLU A 271 -26.08 21.33 -3.56
C GLU A 271 -26.90 20.92 -2.31
N LEU A 272 -26.79 19.66 -1.88
CA LEU A 272 -27.56 19.10 -0.77
C LEU A 272 -26.72 18.91 0.49
N TRP A 273 -25.43 19.25 0.48
CA TRP A 273 -24.50 18.98 1.59
C TRP A 273 -24.85 19.66 2.91
N GLN A 274 -25.62 20.76 2.91
CA GLN A 274 -26.07 21.42 4.15
C GLN A 274 -27.26 20.73 4.82
N ARG A 275 -27.88 19.72 4.21
CA ARG A 275 -29.09 19.11 4.75
C ARG A 275 -28.80 18.28 6.00
N ASP A 276 -29.55 18.53 7.07
CA ASP A 276 -29.45 17.75 8.33
C ASP A 276 -29.61 16.23 8.13
N ASP A 277 -30.45 15.83 7.18
CA ASP A 277 -30.76 14.43 6.87
C ASP A 277 -29.82 13.78 5.83
N LEU A 278 -28.76 14.48 5.38
CA LEU A 278 -27.83 14.02 4.33
C LEU A 278 -27.33 12.60 4.61
N LEU A 279 -26.75 12.39 5.79
CA LEU A 279 -26.21 11.11 6.26
C LEU A 279 -27.22 10.34 7.12
N SER A 280 -28.51 10.35 6.73
CA SER A 280 -29.56 9.54 7.38
C SER A 280 -29.66 8.15 6.77
N LYS A 281 -30.05 7.14 7.57
CA LYS A 281 -30.21 5.75 7.08
C LYS A 281 -31.20 5.62 5.93
N HIS A 282 -32.21 6.49 5.89
CA HIS A 282 -33.21 6.52 4.83
C HIS A 282 -32.55 6.65 3.44
N ASN A 283 -31.56 7.53 3.29
CA ASN A 283 -30.90 7.74 2.02
C ASN A 283 -30.15 6.51 1.49
N PHE A 284 -29.71 5.61 2.36
CA PHE A 284 -29.00 4.38 1.97
C PHE A 284 -29.94 3.24 1.57
N LEU A 285 -31.22 3.28 1.99
CA LEU A 285 -32.18 2.17 1.83
C LEU A 285 -33.19 2.38 0.70
N HIS A 286 -33.47 3.62 0.32
CA HIS A 286 -34.57 3.93 -0.59
C HIS A 286 -34.06 4.35 -1.98
N ALA A 287 -34.57 3.68 -3.02
CA ALA A 287 -34.24 3.98 -4.41
C ALA A 287 -34.67 5.40 -4.84
N THR A 288 -35.66 5.98 -4.14
CA THR A 288 -36.17 7.35 -4.38
C THR A 288 -35.28 8.45 -3.81
N SER A 289 -34.20 8.11 -3.10
CA SER A 289 -33.32 9.11 -2.50
C SER A 289 -32.65 9.96 -3.59
N THR A 290 -32.81 11.28 -3.47
CA THR A 290 -32.29 12.26 -4.43
C THR A 290 -30.90 12.79 -4.08
N VAL A 291 -30.36 12.42 -2.90
CA VAL A 291 -29.07 12.94 -2.43
C VAL A 291 -27.89 12.41 -3.23
N TRP A 292 -28.01 11.26 -3.86
CA TRP A 292 -26.94 10.62 -4.62
C TRP A 292 -26.77 11.26 -6.00
N GLN A 293 -25.53 11.29 -6.48
CA GLN A 293 -25.25 11.67 -7.86
C GLN A 293 -25.66 10.54 -8.82
N LYS A 294 -26.01 10.88 -10.07
CA LYS A 294 -26.63 9.93 -11.03
C LYS A 294 -25.76 8.72 -11.41
N LYS A 295 -24.43 8.77 -11.21
CA LYS A 295 -23.47 7.76 -11.70
C LYS A 295 -22.90 6.84 -10.60
N VAL A 296 -23.37 6.96 -9.37
CA VAL A 296 -22.60 6.51 -8.20
C VAL A 296 -22.89 5.08 -7.75
N ALA A 297 -24.03 4.50 -8.13
CA ALA A 297 -24.33 3.06 -8.00
C ALA A 297 -25.76 2.80 -8.51
N LYS A 298 -26.11 1.54 -8.77
CA LYS A 298 -27.51 1.12 -8.95
C LYS A 298 -28.22 1.26 -7.60
N MET A 299 -29.21 2.14 -7.51
CA MET A 299 -29.95 2.42 -6.27
C MET A 299 -31.04 1.37 -5.97
N PRO A 300 -31.37 1.10 -4.69
CA PRO A 300 -30.79 1.67 -3.47
C PRO A 300 -29.35 1.19 -3.22
N LEU A 301 -28.59 1.90 -2.38
CA LEU A 301 -27.22 1.46 -2.05
C LEU A 301 -27.22 0.10 -1.35
N PHE A 302 -28.19 -0.15 -0.47
CA PHE A 302 -28.39 -1.46 0.14
C PHE A 302 -29.87 -1.84 0.12
N ASP A 303 -30.15 -3.08 -0.26
CA ASP A 303 -31.53 -3.58 -0.35
C ASP A 303 -32.13 -3.91 1.03
N TYR A 304 -31.30 -3.97 2.09
CA TYR A 304 -31.72 -4.47 3.40
C TYR A 304 -31.30 -3.54 4.57
N PRO A 305 -32.21 -3.23 5.52
CA PRO A 305 -31.93 -2.42 6.71
C PRO A 305 -30.75 -2.92 7.55
N ARG A 306 -30.53 -4.23 7.57
CA ARG A 306 -29.46 -4.86 8.35
C ARG A 306 -28.07 -4.41 7.91
N ALA A 307 -27.83 -4.35 6.60
CA ALA A 307 -26.56 -3.89 6.03
C ALA A 307 -26.28 -2.43 6.39
N VAL A 308 -27.29 -1.56 6.30
CA VAL A 308 -27.18 -0.14 6.66
C VAL A 308 -26.96 0.04 8.17
N ASN A 309 -27.69 -0.71 9.00
CA ASN A 309 -27.47 -0.69 10.45
C ASN A 309 -26.07 -1.15 10.84
N TRP A 310 -25.52 -2.14 10.13
CA TRP A 310 -24.14 -2.58 10.32
C TRP A 310 -23.16 -1.48 9.90
N LEU A 311 -23.32 -0.91 8.71
CA LEU A 311 -22.48 0.18 8.19
C LEU A 311 -22.38 1.37 9.17
N PHE A 312 -23.50 1.80 9.72
CA PHE A 312 -23.57 2.96 10.63
C PHE A 312 -22.84 2.74 11.96
N LYS A 313 -22.50 1.49 12.30
CA LYS A 313 -21.74 1.12 13.51
C LYS A 313 -20.24 0.92 13.24
N GLN A 314 -19.80 1.02 11.99
CA GLN A 314 -18.39 0.80 11.64
C GLN A 314 -17.56 2.07 11.84
N SER A 315 -16.24 1.90 11.96
CA SER A 315 -15.29 3.00 12.07
C SER A 315 -15.09 3.74 10.74
N GLY A 316 -14.45 4.91 10.81
CA GLY A 316 -14.14 5.73 9.64
C GLY A 316 -13.30 5.00 8.60
N GLU A 317 -12.29 4.22 8.99
CA GLU A 317 -11.40 3.53 8.04
C GLU A 317 -12.15 2.48 7.20
N VAL A 318 -13.11 1.76 7.83
CA VAL A 318 -13.95 0.79 7.13
C VAL A 318 -14.91 1.52 6.18
N VAL A 319 -15.58 2.56 6.67
CA VAL A 319 -16.59 3.30 5.91
C VAL A 319 -15.97 4.07 4.75
N ASP A 320 -14.78 4.64 4.91
CA ASP A 320 -14.08 5.37 3.86
C ASP A 320 -13.71 4.45 2.71
N TRP A 321 -13.14 3.28 3.04
CA TRP A 321 -12.87 2.26 2.04
C TRP A 321 -14.16 1.83 1.33
N LEU A 322 -15.26 1.63 2.07
CA LEU A 322 -16.56 1.32 1.46
C LEU A 322 -17.04 2.44 0.53
N SER A 323 -16.94 3.70 0.93
CA SER A 323 -17.37 4.85 0.11
C SER A 323 -16.63 4.91 -1.23
N ARG A 324 -15.34 4.52 -1.27
CA ARG A 324 -14.56 4.42 -2.51
C ARG A 324 -14.97 3.26 -3.42
N HIS A 325 -15.43 2.15 -2.85
CA HIS A 325 -15.65 0.89 -3.58
C HIS A 325 -17.14 0.50 -3.71
N ILE A 326 -18.08 1.29 -3.18
CA ILE A 326 -19.51 0.94 -3.13
C ILE A 326 -20.16 0.81 -4.52
N GLN A 327 -19.54 1.39 -5.55
CA GLN A 327 -19.90 1.24 -6.96
C GLN A 327 -19.85 -0.23 -7.41
N HIS A 328 -18.97 -1.04 -6.80
CA HIS A 328 -18.88 -2.45 -7.09
C HIS A 328 -19.94 -3.23 -6.31
N SER A 329 -20.89 -3.83 -7.03
CA SER A 329 -21.97 -4.60 -6.43
C SER A 329 -21.49 -5.77 -5.57
N SER A 330 -20.32 -6.32 -5.86
CA SER A 330 -19.65 -7.36 -5.07
C SER A 330 -19.31 -6.89 -3.65
N VAL A 331 -18.98 -5.61 -3.46
CA VAL A 331 -18.73 -5.01 -2.14
C VAL A 331 -20.04 -4.93 -1.35
N ARG A 332 -21.15 -4.57 -2.00
CA ARG A 332 -22.48 -4.53 -1.35
C ARG A 332 -22.92 -5.91 -0.87
N VAL A 333 -22.63 -6.95 -1.65
CA VAL A 333 -22.83 -8.35 -1.26
C VAL A 333 -21.96 -8.72 -0.06
N ALA A 334 -20.68 -8.37 -0.06
CA ALA A 334 -19.77 -8.66 1.05
C ALA A 334 -20.22 -7.98 2.36
N VAL A 335 -20.62 -6.70 2.29
CA VAL A 335 -21.18 -5.95 3.43
C VAL A 335 -22.46 -6.60 3.94
N THR A 336 -23.37 -6.98 3.03
CA THR A 336 -24.62 -7.64 3.42
C THR A 336 -24.35 -8.97 4.12
N ALA A 337 -23.38 -9.76 3.62
CA ALA A 337 -22.95 -11.00 4.24
C ALA A 337 -22.37 -10.78 5.65
N LEU A 338 -21.46 -9.81 5.82
CA LEU A 338 -20.88 -9.48 7.14
C LEU A 338 -21.91 -8.92 8.11
N SER A 339 -22.97 -8.25 7.64
CA SER A 339 -24.04 -7.76 8.52
C SER A 339 -24.76 -8.87 9.30
N PHE A 340 -24.66 -10.12 8.86
CA PHE A 340 -25.18 -11.30 9.57
C PHE A 340 -24.22 -11.87 10.62
N VAL A 341 -22.99 -11.38 10.66
CA VAL A 341 -21.95 -11.75 11.63
C VAL A 341 -21.90 -10.68 12.73
N ASP A 342 -21.60 -11.10 13.96
CA ASP A 342 -21.31 -10.15 15.03
C ASP A 342 -19.87 -9.64 14.89
N SER A 343 -19.73 -8.36 14.56
CA SER A 343 -18.44 -7.67 14.42
C SER A 343 -18.19 -6.66 15.54
N SER A 344 -19.00 -6.64 16.59
CA SER A 344 -18.94 -5.60 17.64
C SER A 344 -17.63 -5.58 18.43
N GLN A 345 -16.98 -6.74 18.58
CA GLN A 345 -15.71 -6.90 19.31
C GLN A 345 -14.50 -7.09 18.38
N VAL A 346 -14.69 -6.88 17.07
CA VAL A 346 -13.64 -7.09 16.07
C VAL A 346 -12.94 -5.78 15.77
N HIS A 347 -11.62 -5.80 15.69
CA HIS A 347 -10.84 -4.60 15.41
C HIS A 347 -11.16 -4.06 14.00
N PRO A 348 -11.34 -2.74 13.80
CA PRO A 348 -11.63 -2.14 12.50
C PRO A 348 -10.74 -2.59 11.34
N GLN A 349 -9.42 -2.66 11.58
CA GLN A 349 -8.46 -3.08 10.56
C GLN A 349 -8.67 -4.55 10.12
N VAL A 350 -9.15 -5.41 11.02
CA VAL A 350 -9.50 -6.82 10.73
C VAL A 350 -10.78 -6.89 9.90
N ILE A 351 -11.78 -6.07 10.22
CA ILE A 351 -13.02 -5.95 9.42
C ILE A 351 -12.69 -5.47 8.00
N LEU A 352 -11.86 -4.42 7.89
CA LEU A 352 -11.43 -3.86 6.61
C LEU A 352 -10.65 -4.90 5.78
N ALA A 353 -9.69 -5.59 6.37
CA ALA A 353 -8.94 -6.66 5.70
C ALA A 353 -9.84 -7.81 5.24
N THR A 354 -10.88 -8.15 6.02
CA THR A 354 -11.87 -9.17 5.65
C THR A 354 -12.68 -8.72 4.43
N LEU A 355 -13.18 -7.48 4.42
CA LEU A 355 -13.90 -6.93 3.26
C LEU A 355 -13.04 -6.93 2.00
N GLN A 356 -11.80 -6.46 2.10
CA GLN A 356 -10.85 -6.40 0.99
C GLN A 356 -10.52 -7.79 0.44
N TYR A 357 -10.34 -8.78 1.31
CA TYR A 357 -10.04 -10.16 0.89
C TYR A 357 -11.18 -10.76 0.04
N PHE A 358 -12.44 -10.50 0.42
CA PHE A 358 -13.62 -11.06 -0.25
C PHE A 358 -14.25 -10.15 -1.32
N GLN A 359 -13.75 -8.93 -1.52
CA GLN A 359 -14.44 -7.90 -2.31
C GLN A 359 -14.82 -8.33 -3.73
N HIS A 360 -14.04 -9.20 -4.38
CA HIS A 360 -14.30 -9.68 -5.75
C HIS A 360 -14.92 -11.08 -5.80
N SER A 361 -14.67 -11.92 -4.78
CA SER A 361 -15.12 -13.32 -4.77
C SER A 361 -16.51 -13.50 -4.13
N SER A 362 -16.92 -12.57 -3.27
CA SER A 362 -18.24 -12.54 -2.62
C SER A 362 -19.38 -12.66 -3.65
N ALA A 363 -19.25 -11.95 -4.78
CA ALA A 363 -20.22 -11.96 -5.88
C ALA A 363 -20.45 -13.36 -6.44
N ARG A 364 -19.36 -14.08 -6.79
CA ARG A 364 -19.45 -15.44 -7.35
C ARG A 364 -20.08 -16.40 -6.35
N MET A 365 -19.63 -16.36 -5.09
CA MET A 365 -20.17 -17.20 -4.02
C MET A 365 -21.65 -16.92 -3.75
N PHE A 366 -22.04 -15.64 -3.77
CA PHE A 366 -23.43 -15.22 -3.64
C PHE A 366 -24.29 -15.71 -4.81
N ILE A 367 -23.83 -15.52 -6.06
CA ILE A 367 -24.57 -15.97 -7.25
C ILE A 367 -24.82 -17.47 -7.22
N TYR A 368 -23.83 -18.30 -6.87
CA TYR A 368 -24.05 -19.74 -6.75
C TYR A 368 -25.06 -20.09 -5.65
N SER A 369 -25.02 -19.37 -4.52
CA SER A 369 -25.98 -19.57 -3.44
C SER A 369 -27.39 -19.16 -3.87
N CYS A 370 -27.54 -18.00 -4.52
CA CYS A 370 -28.80 -17.55 -5.10
C CYS A 370 -29.34 -18.52 -6.14
N HIS A 371 -28.50 -18.98 -7.07
CA HIS A 371 -28.89 -19.93 -8.10
C HIS A 371 -29.42 -21.23 -7.49
N TYR A 372 -28.74 -21.76 -6.46
CA TYR A 372 -29.20 -22.94 -5.73
C TYR A 372 -30.61 -22.76 -5.14
N PHE A 373 -30.84 -21.69 -4.37
CA PHE A 373 -32.15 -21.43 -3.77
C PHE A 373 -33.22 -21.11 -4.83
N ALA A 374 -32.85 -20.39 -5.89
CA ALA A 374 -33.76 -20.08 -6.98
C ALA A 374 -34.28 -21.33 -7.68
N MET A 375 -33.45 -22.36 -7.83
CA MET A 375 -33.87 -23.65 -8.38
C MET A 375 -34.73 -24.46 -7.40
N GLN A 376 -34.36 -24.47 -6.11
CA GLN A 376 -35.12 -25.25 -5.12
C GLN A 376 -36.50 -24.68 -4.80
N GLU A 377 -36.64 -23.36 -4.80
CA GLU A 377 -37.86 -22.65 -4.42
C GLU A 377 -38.60 -22.02 -5.62
N ALA A 378 -38.25 -22.43 -6.85
CA ALA A 378 -38.88 -21.98 -8.09
C ALA A 378 -38.99 -20.44 -8.23
N TRP A 379 -37.94 -19.70 -7.88
CA TRP A 379 -37.96 -18.22 -7.83
C TRP A 379 -38.30 -17.57 -9.18
N PHE A 380 -37.96 -18.21 -10.30
CA PHE A 380 -38.26 -17.69 -11.64
C PHE A 380 -39.75 -17.72 -11.99
N GLU A 381 -40.54 -18.55 -11.32
CA GLU A 381 -41.99 -18.68 -11.46
C GLU A 381 -42.76 -17.90 -10.38
N HIS A 382 -42.04 -17.27 -9.46
CA HIS A 382 -42.63 -16.55 -8.33
C HIS A 382 -43.40 -15.30 -8.80
N GLU A 383 -44.57 -15.03 -8.22
CA GLU A 383 -45.48 -13.92 -8.60
C GLU A 383 -44.84 -12.53 -8.59
N ASN A 384 -43.81 -12.36 -7.76
CA ASN A 384 -43.07 -11.11 -7.60
C ASN A 384 -41.92 -10.93 -8.61
N ASN A 385 -41.59 -11.98 -9.38
CA ASN A 385 -40.58 -11.92 -10.42
C ASN A 385 -41.22 -11.55 -11.76
N LEU A 386 -41.23 -10.26 -12.07
CA LEU A 386 -41.87 -9.73 -13.28
C LEU A 386 -40.88 -9.53 -14.44
N SER A 387 -39.58 -9.57 -14.18
CA SER A 387 -38.57 -9.04 -15.11
C SER A 387 -37.45 -10.00 -15.50
N LEU A 388 -37.29 -11.16 -14.85
CA LEU A 388 -36.11 -12.03 -15.04
C LEU A 388 -36.51 -13.46 -15.40
N LEU A 389 -35.74 -14.11 -16.28
CA LEU A 389 -35.85 -15.55 -16.58
C LEU A 389 -34.47 -16.24 -16.56
N LEU A 390 -34.45 -17.56 -16.41
CA LEU A 390 -33.21 -18.33 -16.49
C LEU A 390 -32.82 -18.59 -17.96
N LYS A 391 -31.58 -18.24 -18.33
CA LYS A 391 -31.03 -18.49 -19.67
C LYS A 391 -31.00 -20.00 -19.96
N GLY A 392 -31.56 -20.39 -21.11
CA GLY A 392 -31.67 -21.80 -21.53
C GLY A 392 -33.09 -22.38 -21.40
N GLN A 393 -34.02 -21.66 -20.77
CA GLN A 393 -35.45 -21.97 -20.85
C GLN A 393 -36.02 -21.48 -22.19
N ARG A 394 -37.04 -22.19 -22.73
CA ARG A 394 -37.73 -21.79 -23.97
C ARG A 394 -38.45 -20.46 -23.73
N GLN A 395 -37.87 -19.36 -24.20
CA GLN A 395 -38.47 -18.04 -24.12
C GLN A 395 -39.52 -17.91 -25.24
N ALA A 396 -40.76 -17.57 -24.87
CA ALA A 396 -41.79 -17.24 -25.85
C ALA A 396 -41.40 -15.93 -26.57
N LEU A 397 -41.84 -15.75 -27.82
CA LEU A 397 -41.52 -14.57 -28.62
C LEU A 397 -41.98 -13.25 -27.96
N ASP A 398 -43.00 -13.30 -27.11
CA ASP A 398 -43.59 -12.15 -26.41
C ASP A 398 -43.07 -11.98 -24.96
N ASP A 399 -42.12 -12.81 -24.53
CA ASP A 399 -41.54 -12.72 -23.17
C ASP A 399 -40.39 -11.70 -23.15
N HIS A 400 -40.69 -10.48 -22.70
CA HIS A 400 -39.73 -9.37 -22.60
C HIS A 400 -38.82 -9.40 -21.36
N ARG A 401 -38.86 -10.48 -20.56
CA ARG A 401 -37.97 -10.61 -19.39
C ARG A 401 -36.51 -10.76 -19.79
N ILE A 402 -35.60 -10.34 -18.92
CA ILE A 402 -34.15 -10.42 -19.11
C ILE A 402 -33.68 -11.83 -18.75
N ALA A 403 -32.98 -12.49 -19.67
CA ALA A 403 -32.41 -13.81 -19.44
C ALA A 403 -31.06 -13.74 -18.72
N ILE A 404 -30.98 -14.32 -17.52
CA ILE A 404 -29.80 -14.32 -16.67
C ILE A 404 -29.18 -15.71 -16.55
N SER A 405 -27.87 -15.75 -16.30
CA SER A 405 -27.11 -16.97 -16.03
C SER A 405 -26.33 -16.82 -14.71
N PRO A 406 -25.86 -17.90 -14.07
CA PRO A 406 -25.07 -17.81 -12.83
C PRO A 406 -23.65 -17.28 -13.12
N SER A 407 -23.55 -16.00 -13.49
CA SER A 407 -22.34 -15.29 -13.86
C SER A 407 -22.30 -13.92 -13.20
N ILE A 408 -21.09 -13.44 -12.88
CA ILE A 408 -20.85 -12.13 -12.25
C ILE A 408 -21.38 -10.96 -13.08
N LEU A 409 -21.52 -11.15 -14.39
CA LEU A 409 -22.09 -10.15 -15.30
C LEU A 409 -23.56 -9.82 -14.97
N TYR A 410 -24.27 -10.75 -14.33
CA TYR A 410 -25.68 -10.59 -13.95
C TYR A 410 -25.87 -10.35 -12.45
N LEU A 411 -24.82 -9.88 -11.75
CA LEU A 411 -24.85 -9.75 -10.30
C LEU A 411 -25.99 -8.85 -9.80
N ASP A 412 -26.20 -7.72 -10.47
CA ASP A 412 -27.24 -6.78 -10.10
C ASP A 412 -28.64 -7.35 -10.34
N GLU A 413 -28.82 -8.15 -11.37
CA GLU A 413 -30.06 -8.88 -11.67
C GLU A 413 -30.30 -9.98 -10.65
N TRP A 414 -29.26 -10.70 -10.21
CA TRP A 414 -29.38 -11.70 -9.13
C TRP A 414 -29.75 -11.05 -7.79
N MET A 415 -29.16 -9.91 -7.45
CA MET A 415 -29.54 -9.13 -6.27
C MET A 415 -31.00 -8.64 -6.36
N GLU A 416 -31.41 -8.16 -7.55
CA GLU A 416 -32.77 -7.71 -7.81
C GLU A 416 -33.80 -8.86 -7.72
N LEU A 417 -33.51 -10.03 -8.29
CA LEU A 417 -34.35 -11.22 -8.19
C LEU A 417 -34.60 -11.59 -6.73
N MET A 418 -33.51 -11.70 -5.96
CA MET A 418 -33.57 -12.04 -4.55
C MET A 418 -34.40 -11.01 -3.77
N ARG A 419 -34.18 -9.72 -4.01
CA ARG A 419 -34.97 -8.65 -3.36
C ARG A 419 -36.46 -8.79 -3.66
N ASN A 420 -36.82 -8.98 -4.93
CA ASN A 420 -38.21 -9.03 -5.37
C ASN A 420 -38.93 -10.27 -4.82
N VAL A 421 -38.29 -11.43 -4.85
CA VAL A 421 -38.86 -12.68 -4.32
C VAL A 421 -38.98 -12.63 -2.79
N THR A 422 -37.94 -12.17 -2.10
CA THR A 422 -37.93 -12.16 -0.63
C THR A 422 -38.86 -11.11 -0.01
N LYS A 423 -39.20 -10.02 -0.73
CA LYS A 423 -39.99 -8.87 -0.23
C LYS A 423 -39.54 -8.39 1.17
N GLY A 424 -38.23 -8.41 1.43
CA GLY A 424 -37.66 -8.00 2.71
C GLY A 424 -37.73 -9.04 3.85
N ASN A 425 -38.14 -10.29 3.57
CA ASN A 425 -38.10 -11.38 4.53
C ASN A 425 -36.65 -11.72 4.93
N GLN A 426 -36.23 -11.22 6.09
CA GLN A 426 -34.87 -11.38 6.58
C GLN A 426 -34.43 -12.83 6.80
N GLN A 427 -35.36 -13.77 7.03
CA GLN A 427 -35.01 -15.17 7.24
C GLN A 427 -34.55 -15.84 5.95
N ILE A 428 -35.25 -15.59 4.84
CA ILE A 428 -34.87 -16.12 3.52
C ILE A 428 -33.56 -15.48 3.09
N VAL A 429 -33.44 -14.16 3.26
CA VAL A 429 -32.20 -13.43 2.96
C VAL A 429 -31.02 -14.01 3.72
N LYS A 430 -31.19 -14.24 5.03
CA LYS A 430 -30.15 -14.86 5.85
C LYS A 430 -29.74 -16.24 5.34
N ARG A 431 -30.68 -17.10 4.91
CA ARG A 431 -30.37 -18.45 4.40
C ARG A 431 -29.45 -18.41 3.18
N VAL A 432 -29.71 -17.49 2.26
CA VAL A 432 -28.90 -17.30 1.04
C VAL A 432 -27.49 -16.83 1.38
N TYR A 433 -27.36 -15.87 2.29
CA TYR A 433 -26.07 -15.31 2.70
C TYR A 433 -25.28 -16.20 3.68
N LEU A 434 -25.93 -17.16 4.35
CA LEU A 434 -25.39 -17.87 5.51
C LEU A 434 -24.02 -18.52 5.26
N ARG A 435 -23.87 -19.20 4.11
CA ARG A 435 -22.61 -19.86 3.72
C ARG A 435 -21.48 -18.83 3.58
N LEU A 436 -21.75 -17.73 2.88
CA LEU A 436 -20.77 -16.66 2.69
C LEU A 436 -20.43 -15.99 4.03
N SER A 437 -21.44 -15.66 4.84
CA SER A 437 -21.26 -15.08 6.17
C SER A 437 -20.37 -15.94 7.07
N TRP A 438 -20.55 -17.26 7.08
CA TRP A 438 -19.73 -18.16 7.90
C TRP A 438 -18.28 -18.28 7.42
N VAL A 439 -18.04 -18.27 6.10
CA VAL A 439 -16.68 -18.24 5.55
C VAL A 439 -15.98 -16.92 5.89
N MET A 440 -16.66 -15.80 5.71
CA MET A 440 -16.12 -14.48 6.08
C MET A 440 -15.87 -14.39 7.58
N GLN A 441 -16.76 -14.94 8.41
CA GLN A 441 -16.58 -15.02 9.86
C GLN A 441 -15.36 -15.88 10.24
N ALA A 442 -15.18 -17.04 9.59
CA ALA A 442 -14.04 -17.92 9.86
C ALA A 442 -12.71 -17.23 9.58
N TYR A 443 -12.61 -16.51 8.45
CA TYR A 443 -11.45 -15.66 8.12
C TYR A 443 -11.24 -14.55 9.14
N MET A 444 -12.28 -13.78 9.44
CA MET A 444 -12.23 -12.64 10.35
C MET A 444 -11.80 -13.05 11.76
N LEU A 445 -12.37 -14.14 12.30
CA LEU A 445 -12.00 -14.68 13.61
C LEU A 445 -10.57 -15.23 13.63
N TYR A 446 -10.13 -15.84 12.53
CA TYR A 446 -8.74 -16.29 12.41
C TYR A 446 -7.78 -15.10 12.42
N LEU A 447 -8.06 -14.07 11.62
CA LEU A 447 -7.22 -12.86 11.56
C LEU A 447 -7.19 -12.16 12.93
N GLN A 448 -8.34 -11.99 13.58
CA GLN A 448 -8.43 -11.44 14.94
C GLN A 448 -7.60 -12.26 15.95
N LYS A 449 -7.62 -13.60 15.84
CA LYS A 449 -6.87 -14.49 16.73
C LYS A 449 -5.37 -14.32 16.57
N ILE A 450 -4.87 -14.27 15.33
CA ILE A 450 -3.42 -14.14 15.09
C ILE A 450 -2.90 -12.74 15.39
N THR A 451 -3.76 -11.71 15.33
CA THR A 451 -3.39 -10.34 15.68
C THR A 451 -3.66 -9.97 17.15
N TYR A 452 -4.21 -10.88 17.96
CA TYR A 452 -4.68 -10.57 19.32
C TYR A 452 -3.57 -10.00 20.22
N THR A 453 -2.32 -10.44 20.04
CA THR A 453 -1.16 -10.00 20.82
C THR A 453 -0.47 -8.77 20.25
N LEU A 454 -0.93 -8.24 19.11
CA LEU A 454 -0.32 -7.07 18.50
C LEU A 454 -0.75 -5.79 19.25
N PRO A 455 0.19 -4.87 19.53
CA PRO A 455 -0.13 -3.51 19.97
C PRO A 455 -1.05 -2.79 18.99
N GLU A 456 -1.87 -1.87 19.51
CA GLU A 456 -2.85 -1.11 18.72
C GLU A 456 -2.21 -0.34 17.55
N GLU A 457 -1.06 0.31 17.77
CA GLU A 457 -0.32 1.01 16.70
C GLU A 457 0.12 0.06 15.57
N LEU A 458 0.40 -1.21 15.88
CA LEU A 458 0.77 -2.22 14.88
C LEU A 458 -0.43 -2.79 14.14
N MET A 459 -1.66 -2.57 14.62
CA MET A 459 -2.88 -3.04 13.94
C MET A 459 -3.11 -2.34 12.60
N PHE A 460 -2.61 -1.11 12.43
CA PHE A 460 -2.62 -0.41 11.15
C PHE A 460 -1.73 -1.09 10.09
N TYR A 461 -0.74 -1.87 10.54
CA TYR A 461 0.26 -2.54 9.71
C TYR A 461 0.00 -4.03 9.49
N ILE A 462 -1.21 -4.54 9.77
CA ILE A 462 -1.53 -5.95 9.47
C ILE A 462 -1.57 -6.23 7.97
N ARG A 463 -1.86 -5.20 7.15
CA ARG A 463 -1.92 -5.30 5.69
C ARG A 463 -0.54 -5.07 5.07
N PRO A 464 -0.09 -5.88 4.10
CA PRO A 464 1.23 -5.71 3.49
C PRO A 464 1.46 -4.34 2.84
N GLU A 465 0.41 -3.72 2.28
CA GLU A 465 0.52 -2.46 1.55
C GLU A 465 0.94 -1.29 2.47
N THR A 466 0.57 -1.34 3.75
CA THR A 466 0.90 -0.27 4.71
C THR A 466 2.32 -0.36 5.25
N HIS A 467 3.08 -1.41 4.94
CA HIS A 467 4.48 -1.56 5.36
C HIS A 467 5.43 -0.57 4.64
N GLN A 468 4.94 0.10 3.59
CA GLN A 468 5.69 1.15 2.88
C GLN A 468 5.61 2.52 3.56
N ASN A 469 4.76 2.67 4.59
CA ASN A 469 4.56 3.94 5.26
C ASN A 469 5.81 4.33 6.09
N ARG A 470 6.02 5.64 6.21
CA ARG A 470 7.16 6.28 6.88
C ARG A 470 7.41 5.73 8.29
N ASP A 471 6.35 5.66 9.08
CA ASP A 471 6.48 5.33 10.50
C ASP A 471 6.53 3.83 10.78
N PHE A 472 6.39 2.97 9.77
CA PHE A 472 6.33 1.51 9.96
C PHE A 472 7.54 0.98 10.75
N TYR A 473 8.76 1.34 10.32
CA TYR A 473 9.98 0.90 11.00
C TYR A 473 10.17 1.55 12.38
N ILE A 474 9.74 2.80 12.54
CA ILE A 474 9.80 3.53 13.82
C ILE A 474 8.90 2.84 14.85
N VAL A 475 7.67 2.51 14.46
CA VAL A 475 6.71 1.80 15.32
C VAL A 475 7.23 0.40 15.66
N LEU A 476 7.77 -0.35 14.69
CA LEU A 476 8.38 -1.66 14.95
C LEU A 476 9.54 -1.58 15.95
N GLN A 477 10.42 -0.59 15.82
CA GLN A 477 11.54 -0.36 16.74
C GLN A 477 11.05 -0.03 18.16
N ARG A 478 10.02 0.81 18.30
CA ARG A 478 9.39 1.15 19.58
C ARG A 478 8.93 -0.10 20.33
N TYR A 479 8.37 -1.06 19.61
CA TYR A 479 7.90 -2.34 20.17
C TYR A 479 8.92 -3.48 20.10
N LYS A 480 10.18 -3.19 19.74
CA LYS A 480 11.29 -4.16 19.64
C LYS A 480 10.96 -5.39 18.76
N MET A 481 10.19 -5.18 17.70
CA MET A 481 9.77 -6.24 16.78
C MET A 481 10.51 -6.11 15.44
N GLN A 482 11.03 -7.22 14.91
CA GLN A 482 11.65 -7.23 13.58
C GLN A 482 10.56 -7.34 12.47
N PRO A 483 10.77 -6.76 11.28
CA PRO A 483 9.79 -6.83 10.19
C PRO A 483 9.38 -8.25 9.82
N ASP A 484 10.35 -9.18 9.77
CA ASP A 484 10.07 -10.57 9.43
C ASP A 484 9.30 -11.31 10.53
N GLN A 485 9.44 -10.91 11.80
CA GLN A 485 8.63 -11.45 12.89
C GLN A 485 7.16 -11.07 12.72
N LEU A 486 6.87 -9.81 12.40
CA LEU A 486 5.51 -9.36 12.11
C LEU A 486 4.92 -10.13 10.92
N ARG A 487 5.66 -10.20 9.79
CA ARG A 487 5.20 -10.89 8.58
C ARG A 487 4.90 -12.37 8.82
N GLN A 488 5.69 -13.04 9.66
CA GLN A 488 5.51 -14.47 9.95
C GLN A 488 4.18 -14.82 10.62
N ILE A 489 3.56 -13.88 11.34
CA ILE A 489 2.25 -14.05 11.99
C ILE A 489 1.15 -14.35 10.95
N PHE A 490 1.28 -13.79 9.76
CA PHE A 490 0.28 -13.84 8.70
C PHE A 490 0.47 -14.99 7.71
N TYR A 491 1.37 -15.95 7.98
CA TYR A 491 1.55 -17.12 7.12
C TYR A 491 0.79 -18.34 7.66
N LEU A 492 -0.01 -18.95 6.78
CA LEU A 492 -0.52 -20.30 6.96
C LEU A 492 0.58 -21.29 6.60
N ARG A 493 0.73 -22.33 7.42
CA ARG A 493 1.73 -23.38 7.22
C ARG A 493 1.08 -24.72 7.45
N GLU A 494 1.19 -25.59 6.46
CA GLU A 494 0.82 -27.00 6.55
C GLU A 494 1.72 -27.77 5.58
N GLN A 495 2.39 -28.82 6.08
CA GLN A 495 3.41 -29.56 5.32
C GLN A 495 4.49 -28.62 4.74
N HIS A 496 4.65 -28.60 3.42
CA HIS A 496 5.61 -27.75 2.71
C HIS A 496 4.98 -26.47 2.13
N VAL A 497 3.66 -26.29 2.32
CA VAL A 497 2.93 -25.15 1.79
C VAL A 497 3.00 -24.00 2.78
N ARG A 498 3.57 -22.88 2.33
CA ARG A 498 3.60 -21.61 3.07
C ARG A 498 2.91 -20.54 2.24
N VAL A 499 1.77 -20.05 2.71
CA VAL A 499 0.92 -19.10 1.98
C VAL A 499 0.51 -17.97 2.92
N SER A 500 0.49 -16.72 2.44
CA SER A 500 -0.01 -15.61 3.24
C SER A 500 -1.52 -15.74 3.42
N VAL A 501 -2.05 -15.38 4.59
CA VAL A 501 -3.50 -15.33 4.84
C VAL A 501 -4.21 -14.36 3.90
N PHE A 502 -3.48 -13.39 3.33
CA PHE A 502 -4.00 -12.40 2.39
C PHE A 502 -3.98 -12.87 0.93
N ASP A 503 -3.31 -13.98 0.62
CA ASP A 503 -3.22 -14.52 -0.75
C ASP A 503 -4.52 -15.18 -1.19
N SER A 504 -4.74 -15.30 -2.51
CA SER A 504 -5.96 -15.86 -3.08
C SER A 504 -6.17 -17.36 -2.83
N TYR A 505 -5.20 -18.06 -2.27
CA TYR A 505 -5.14 -19.52 -2.26
C TYR A 505 -6.41 -20.22 -1.75
N VAL A 506 -6.91 -19.83 -0.57
CA VAL A 506 -8.14 -20.38 -0.01
C VAL A 506 -9.37 -19.80 -0.73
N ARG A 507 -9.30 -18.55 -1.18
CA ARG A 507 -10.39 -17.88 -1.92
C ARG A 507 -10.71 -18.60 -3.23
N ASP A 508 -9.69 -19.04 -3.96
CA ASP A 508 -9.86 -19.73 -5.24
C ASP A 508 -10.58 -21.07 -5.04
N TYR A 509 -10.17 -21.84 -4.03
CA TYR A 509 -10.88 -23.06 -3.59
C TYR A 509 -12.34 -22.79 -3.23
N LEU A 510 -12.60 -21.73 -2.46
CA LEU A 510 -13.94 -21.43 -1.98
C LEU A 510 -14.93 -21.13 -3.12
N VAL A 511 -14.48 -20.60 -4.24
CA VAL A 511 -15.38 -20.33 -5.38
C VAL A 511 -15.93 -21.65 -5.94
N ASP A 512 -15.06 -22.63 -6.17
CA ASP A 512 -15.45 -23.96 -6.65
C ASP A 512 -16.26 -24.73 -5.59
N TYR A 513 -15.88 -24.61 -4.32
CA TYR A 513 -16.64 -25.17 -3.19
C TYR A 513 -18.09 -24.67 -3.17
N PHE A 514 -18.30 -23.39 -3.55
CA PHE A 514 -19.64 -22.81 -3.63
C PHE A 514 -20.42 -23.31 -4.84
N THR A 515 -19.76 -23.50 -5.98
CA THR A 515 -20.34 -24.08 -7.20
C THR A 515 -20.89 -25.49 -6.95
N ASP A 516 -20.16 -26.30 -6.18
CA ASP A 516 -20.58 -27.67 -5.79
C ASP A 516 -21.72 -27.69 -4.76
N ASN A 517 -22.23 -26.53 -4.31
CA ASN A 517 -23.28 -26.41 -3.29
C ASN A 517 -22.97 -27.12 -1.96
N LYS A 518 -21.68 -27.29 -1.63
CA LYS A 518 -21.26 -27.94 -0.38
C LYS A 518 -21.67 -27.12 0.85
N MET A 519 -22.16 -27.81 1.88
CA MET A 519 -22.56 -27.18 3.15
C MET A 519 -21.34 -26.54 3.83
N VAL A 520 -21.52 -25.33 4.35
CA VAL A 520 -20.57 -24.69 5.27
C VAL A 520 -21.20 -24.77 6.64
N LEU A 521 -20.51 -25.27 7.66
CA LEU A 521 -21.03 -25.31 9.03
C LEU A 521 -20.60 -24.06 9.81
N LYS A 522 -21.36 -23.66 10.82
CA LYS A 522 -20.97 -22.55 11.71
C LYS A 522 -19.63 -22.80 12.43
N SER A 523 -19.27 -24.07 12.67
CA SER A 523 -18.01 -24.48 13.28
C SER A 523 -16.81 -24.49 12.32
N THR A 524 -17.00 -24.10 11.05
CA THR A 524 -15.93 -24.04 10.06
C THR A 524 -14.85 -23.07 10.52
N THR A 525 -13.60 -23.50 10.50
CA THR A 525 -12.43 -22.67 10.82
C THR A 525 -11.65 -22.34 9.55
N TRP A 526 -10.93 -21.22 9.57
CA TRP A 526 -10.08 -20.84 8.44
C TRP A 526 -8.98 -21.86 8.15
N MET A 527 -8.35 -22.43 9.19
CA MET A 527 -7.37 -23.51 9.04
C MET A 527 -7.98 -24.77 8.41
N GLY A 528 -9.21 -25.12 8.77
CA GLY A 528 -9.91 -26.24 8.15
C GLY A 528 -10.15 -26.03 6.65
N LEU A 529 -10.56 -24.81 6.27
CA LEU A 529 -10.70 -24.43 4.85
C LEU A 529 -9.35 -24.41 4.13
N PHE A 530 -8.28 -23.97 4.80
CA PHE A 530 -6.92 -23.99 4.25
C PHE A 530 -6.44 -25.41 3.96
N HIS A 531 -6.62 -26.36 4.89
CA HIS A 531 -6.26 -27.76 4.65
C HIS A 531 -7.03 -28.35 3.46
N GLN A 532 -8.33 -28.06 3.35
CA GLN A 532 -9.12 -28.48 2.20
C GLN A 532 -8.63 -27.84 0.90
N ALA A 533 -8.26 -26.55 0.92
CA ALA A 533 -7.71 -25.86 -0.23
C ALA A 533 -6.39 -26.51 -0.69
N ILE A 534 -5.52 -26.93 0.23
CA ILE A 534 -4.28 -27.66 -0.12
C ILE A 534 -4.59 -28.92 -0.92
N HIS A 535 -5.51 -29.75 -0.42
CA HIS A 535 -5.91 -30.97 -1.11
C HIS A 535 -6.53 -30.68 -2.47
N TRP A 536 -7.35 -29.63 -2.58
CA TRP A 536 -8.00 -29.23 -3.83
C TRP A 536 -7.00 -28.71 -4.88
N HIS A 537 -6.06 -27.84 -4.49
CA HIS A 537 -5.00 -27.37 -5.39
C HIS A 537 -4.10 -28.52 -5.86
N ALA A 538 -3.74 -29.43 -4.95
CA ALA A 538 -2.97 -30.61 -5.31
C ALA A 538 -3.75 -31.51 -6.30
N TYR A 539 -5.07 -31.64 -6.13
CA TYR A 539 -5.93 -32.37 -7.07
C TYR A 539 -5.98 -31.70 -8.44
N LEU A 540 -6.19 -30.38 -8.51
CA LEU A 540 -6.20 -29.65 -9.78
C LEU A 540 -4.87 -29.77 -10.53
N GLN A 541 -3.75 -29.57 -9.84
CA GLN A 541 -2.43 -29.73 -10.43
C GLN A 541 -2.24 -31.15 -10.99
N LYS A 542 -2.74 -32.19 -10.30
CA LYS A 542 -2.73 -33.57 -10.81
C LYS A 542 -3.52 -33.66 -12.12
N GLN A 543 -4.73 -33.12 -12.16
CA GLN A 543 -5.59 -33.15 -13.35
C GLN A 543 -4.99 -32.38 -14.53
N GLU A 544 -4.37 -31.23 -14.28
CA GLU A 544 -3.69 -30.44 -15.32
C GLU A 544 -2.51 -31.20 -15.94
N ILE A 545 -1.65 -31.81 -15.11
CA ILE A 545 -0.54 -32.64 -15.59
C ILE A 545 -1.09 -33.81 -16.41
N ILE A 546 -2.13 -34.51 -15.92
CA ILE A 546 -2.77 -35.60 -16.67
C ILE A 546 -3.34 -35.10 -18.00
N ALA A 547 -4.03 -33.96 -18.02
CA ALA A 547 -4.63 -33.41 -19.24
C ALA A 547 -3.57 -32.98 -20.27
N GLN A 548 -2.47 -32.37 -19.83
CA GLN A 548 -1.34 -32.02 -20.69
C GLN A 548 -0.72 -33.27 -21.32
N LEU A 549 -0.52 -34.32 -20.52
CA LEU A 549 0.06 -35.57 -20.99
C LEU A 549 -0.90 -36.34 -21.91
N LYS A 550 -2.21 -36.41 -21.60
CA LYS A 550 -3.23 -37.00 -22.48
C LYS A 550 -3.42 -36.26 -23.80
N LYS A 551 -3.16 -34.96 -23.84
CA LYS A 551 -3.21 -34.18 -25.09
C LYS A 551 -2.06 -34.56 -26.03
N ASN A 552 -0.93 -34.97 -25.48
CA ASN A 552 0.27 -35.29 -26.23
C ASN A 552 0.41 -36.79 -26.50
N TYR A 553 -0.22 -37.67 -25.71
CA TYR A 553 -0.07 -39.13 -25.79
C TYR A 553 -1.41 -39.86 -25.55
N ALA A 554 -1.66 -40.92 -26.34
CA ALA A 554 -2.89 -41.71 -26.28
C ALA A 554 -2.91 -42.76 -25.14
N GLU A 555 -1.74 -43.19 -24.67
CA GLU A 555 -1.59 -44.23 -23.65
C GLU A 555 -1.18 -43.63 -22.29
N VAL A 556 -1.93 -43.97 -21.24
CA VAL A 556 -1.72 -43.49 -19.85
C VAL A 556 -0.95 -44.52 -19.00
N VAL A 557 -0.82 -45.73 -19.53
CA VAL A 557 -0.10 -46.87 -18.95
C VAL A 557 0.83 -47.37 -20.05
N TRP A 558 2.13 -47.45 -19.76
CA TRP A 558 3.12 -48.01 -20.68
C TRP A 558 3.47 -49.44 -20.27
N GLN A 559 4.07 -50.17 -21.20
CA GLN A 559 4.50 -51.53 -20.93
C GLN A 559 5.63 -51.52 -19.89
N PRO A 560 5.42 -52.09 -18.68
CA PRO A 560 6.47 -52.14 -17.68
C PRO A 560 7.61 -53.07 -18.11
N LEU A 561 8.82 -52.73 -17.69
CA LEU A 561 10.01 -53.55 -17.87
C LEU A 561 9.97 -54.78 -16.93
N MET A 562 9.45 -54.61 -15.72
CA MET A 562 9.27 -55.67 -14.74
C MET A 562 7.93 -56.39 -14.91
N VAL A 563 7.96 -57.73 -14.86
CA VAL A 563 6.74 -58.56 -14.85
C VAL A 563 6.01 -58.44 -13.52
N GLU A 564 6.76 -58.31 -12.42
CA GLU A 564 6.21 -58.08 -11.08
C GLU A 564 6.18 -56.58 -10.77
N LYS A 565 5.08 -56.09 -10.20
CA LYS A 565 4.92 -54.67 -9.86
C LYS A 565 5.98 -54.19 -8.84
N LYS A 566 6.45 -55.08 -7.97
CA LYS A 566 7.40 -54.77 -6.91
C LYS A 566 8.38 -55.92 -6.70
N ILE A 567 9.68 -55.66 -6.77
CA ILE A 567 10.74 -56.65 -6.57
C ILE A 567 11.47 -56.35 -5.25
N GLN A 568 11.77 -57.39 -4.48
CA GLN A 568 12.64 -57.28 -3.30
C GLN A 568 14.07 -57.67 -3.67
N PHE A 569 15.02 -56.79 -3.40
CA PHE A 569 16.44 -56.99 -3.70
C PHE A 569 17.31 -56.41 -2.57
N ALA A 570 18.15 -57.26 -1.97
CA ALA A 570 19.13 -56.87 -0.95
C ALA A 570 18.58 -56.04 0.23
N GLY A 571 17.37 -56.36 0.73
CA GLY A 571 16.73 -55.63 1.84
C GLY A 571 16.01 -54.34 1.42
N TRP A 572 15.84 -54.14 0.11
CA TRP A 572 15.15 -53.00 -0.50
C TRP A 572 14.05 -53.46 -1.44
N SER A 573 13.00 -52.65 -1.50
CA SER A 573 11.87 -52.89 -2.37
C SER A 573 11.88 -51.88 -3.51
N PHE A 574 11.81 -52.38 -4.75
CA PHE A 574 11.81 -51.59 -5.98
C PHE A 574 10.46 -51.75 -6.67
N GLU A 575 9.70 -50.67 -6.79
CA GLU A 575 8.45 -50.60 -7.55
C GLU A 575 8.69 -49.80 -8.83
N GLU A 576 8.45 -50.39 -9.99
CA GLU A 576 8.53 -49.64 -11.25
C GLU A 576 7.35 -48.69 -11.35
N LEU A 577 7.65 -47.43 -11.64
CA LEU A 577 6.63 -46.42 -11.89
C LEU A 577 6.16 -46.62 -13.33
N ALA A 578 5.18 -47.51 -13.51
CA ALA A 578 4.68 -47.97 -14.82
C ALA A 578 3.36 -47.30 -15.27
N ASP A 579 2.81 -46.43 -14.43
CA ASP A 579 1.59 -45.69 -14.73
C ASP A 579 1.72 -44.21 -14.34
N LEU A 580 0.96 -43.38 -15.04
CA LEU A 580 1.05 -41.94 -14.89
C LEU A 580 0.61 -41.44 -13.51
N ASP A 581 -0.39 -42.07 -12.91
CA ASP A 581 -0.90 -41.70 -11.59
C ASP A 581 0.18 -41.90 -10.52
N ARG A 582 0.91 -43.02 -10.58
CA ARG A 582 2.00 -43.36 -9.67
C ARG A 582 3.20 -42.44 -9.85
N ILE A 583 3.59 -42.09 -11.08
CA ILE A 583 4.66 -41.11 -11.34
C ILE A 583 4.34 -39.73 -10.75
N ILE A 584 3.07 -39.28 -10.88
CA ILE A 584 2.64 -38.00 -10.31
C ILE A 584 2.63 -38.06 -8.78
N GLU A 585 2.17 -39.16 -8.19
CA GLU A 585 2.22 -39.38 -6.74
C GLU A 585 3.64 -39.40 -6.20
N GLU A 586 4.55 -40.10 -6.87
CA GLU A 586 5.98 -40.14 -6.53
C GLU A 586 6.59 -38.74 -6.60
N SER A 587 6.30 -37.99 -7.67
CA SER A 587 6.80 -36.62 -7.86
C SER A 587 6.33 -35.66 -6.77
N LYS A 588 5.13 -35.87 -6.26
CA LYS A 588 4.61 -35.10 -5.13
C LYS A 588 5.26 -35.51 -3.81
N TRP A 589 5.35 -36.80 -3.55
CA TRP A 589 5.87 -37.30 -2.29
C TRP A 589 7.37 -36.97 -2.14
N CYS A 590 8.13 -37.20 -3.20
CA CYS A 590 9.55 -36.95 -3.26
C CYS A 590 9.91 -35.52 -3.72
N HIS A 591 8.94 -34.65 -3.99
CA HIS A 591 9.17 -33.23 -4.34
C HIS A 591 10.18 -33.04 -5.48
N HIS A 592 10.07 -33.86 -6.53
CA HIS A 592 10.95 -33.82 -7.71
C HIS A 592 10.14 -33.65 -9.00
N CYS A 593 10.80 -33.23 -10.08
CA CYS A 593 10.13 -32.91 -11.34
C CYS A 593 9.94 -34.11 -12.29
N LEU A 594 10.08 -35.36 -11.82
CA LEU A 594 9.98 -36.58 -12.66
C LEU A 594 8.74 -36.58 -13.57
N ALA A 595 7.54 -36.30 -13.03
CA ALA A 595 6.29 -36.28 -13.79
C ALA A 595 6.22 -35.20 -14.88
N VAL A 596 6.97 -34.10 -14.74
CA VAL A 596 6.93 -32.98 -15.69
C VAL A 596 8.08 -33.07 -16.70
N SER A 597 9.27 -33.47 -16.23
CA SER A 597 10.51 -33.44 -17.02
C SER A 597 10.82 -34.75 -17.73
N TYR A 598 10.37 -35.89 -17.19
CA TYR A 598 10.76 -37.22 -17.70
C TYR A 598 9.58 -38.09 -18.15
N ALA A 599 8.33 -37.68 -17.91
CA ALA A 599 7.16 -38.45 -18.32
C ALA A 599 7.14 -38.77 -19.83
N GLN A 600 7.56 -37.82 -20.68
CA GLN A 600 7.70 -38.08 -22.12
C GLN A 600 8.69 -39.20 -22.42
N ARG A 601 9.91 -39.12 -21.88
CA ARG A 601 10.94 -40.14 -22.12
C ARG A 601 10.55 -41.51 -21.58
N ILE A 602 9.75 -41.55 -20.52
CA ILE A 602 9.22 -42.80 -19.95
C ILE A 602 8.18 -43.42 -20.89
N ILE A 603 7.24 -42.61 -21.40
CA ILE A 603 6.22 -43.05 -22.37
C ILE A 603 6.88 -43.52 -23.67
N ASP A 604 7.90 -42.81 -24.15
CA ASP A 604 8.64 -43.14 -25.38
C ASP A 604 9.55 -44.38 -25.21
N GLY A 605 9.63 -44.96 -24.00
CA GLY A 605 10.46 -46.13 -23.70
C GLY A 605 11.96 -45.84 -23.64
N GLU A 606 12.37 -44.58 -23.48
CA GLU A 606 13.76 -44.15 -23.37
C GLU A 606 14.24 -44.05 -21.91
N TYR A 607 13.32 -44.10 -20.96
CA TYR A 607 13.59 -43.88 -19.54
C TYR A 607 12.71 -44.77 -18.66
N VAL A 608 13.25 -45.25 -17.54
CA VAL A 608 12.51 -46.03 -16.55
C VAL A 608 12.82 -45.48 -15.17
N ALA A 609 11.79 -45.32 -14.34
CA ALA A 609 11.91 -44.82 -12.98
C ALA A 609 11.36 -45.85 -11.98
N PHE A 610 12.02 -45.97 -10.83
CA PHE A 610 11.64 -46.88 -9.76
C PHE A 610 11.51 -46.15 -8.43
N HIS A 611 10.48 -46.47 -7.66
CA HIS A 611 10.41 -46.16 -6.24
C HIS A 611 11.21 -47.19 -5.45
N MET A 612 12.28 -46.73 -4.80
CA MET A 612 13.15 -47.54 -3.96
C MET A 612 12.86 -47.26 -2.48
N ALA A 613 12.36 -48.27 -1.76
CA ALA A 613 12.04 -48.16 -0.34
C ALA A 613 12.73 -49.25 0.50
N SER A 614 13.33 -48.85 1.62
CA SER A 614 13.95 -49.80 2.56
C SER A 614 12.89 -50.70 3.21
N GLU A 615 13.21 -51.95 3.52
CA GLU A 615 12.28 -52.85 4.25
C GLU A 615 11.83 -52.31 5.61
N THR A 616 12.62 -51.43 6.24
CA THR A 616 12.26 -50.74 7.49
C THR A 616 11.29 -49.58 7.29
N GLY A 617 11.01 -49.18 6.05
CA GLY A 617 10.17 -48.02 5.70
C GLY A 617 10.77 -46.66 6.07
N MET A 618 12.05 -46.60 6.47
CA MET A 618 12.72 -45.37 6.91
C MET A 618 13.23 -44.52 5.75
N HIS A 619 13.62 -45.16 4.63
CA HIS A 619 14.18 -44.49 3.48
C HIS A 619 13.35 -44.74 2.23
N HIS A 620 13.02 -43.65 1.53
CA HIS A 620 12.32 -43.63 0.25
C HIS A 620 13.11 -42.76 -0.73
N MET A 621 13.40 -43.31 -1.90
CA MET A 621 14.21 -42.68 -2.94
C MET A 621 13.62 -43.00 -4.32
N THR A 622 13.89 -42.13 -5.28
CA THR A 622 13.53 -42.32 -6.67
C THR A 622 14.78 -42.65 -7.47
N LEU A 623 14.81 -43.84 -8.07
CA LEU A 623 15.87 -44.29 -8.98
C LEU A 623 15.45 -43.97 -10.42
N GLY A 624 16.29 -43.24 -11.12
CA GLY A 624 16.11 -42.89 -12.53
C GLY A 624 17.15 -43.57 -13.43
N CYS A 625 16.69 -44.20 -14.51
CA CYS A 625 17.51 -44.96 -15.44
C CYS A 625 17.17 -44.64 -16.90
N HIS A 626 18.18 -44.52 -17.75
CA HIS A 626 17.99 -44.53 -19.20
C HIS A 626 17.82 -45.96 -19.71
N LEU A 627 16.95 -46.17 -20.69
CA LEU A 627 16.84 -47.44 -21.41
C LEU A 627 17.57 -47.32 -22.75
N GLN A 628 18.72 -47.98 -22.87
CA GLN A 628 19.54 -47.98 -24.09
C GLN A 628 19.76 -49.41 -24.57
N GLY A 629 19.35 -49.72 -25.80
CA GLY A 629 19.51 -51.08 -26.36
C GLY A 629 18.76 -52.17 -25.57
N GLY A 630 17.74 -51.80 -24.78
CA GLY A 630 17.03 -52.71 -23.87
C GLY A 630 17.76 -53.02 -22.56
N GLN A 631 18.76 -52.22 -22.19
CA GLN A 631 19.45 -52.28 -20.90
C GLN A 631 19.26 -50.96 -20.13
N LEU A 632 19.06 -51.07 -18.82
CA LEU A 632 19.00 -49.95 -17.90
C LEU A 632 20.41 -49.42 -17.63
N VAL A 633 20.57 -48.11 -17.79
CA VAL A 633 21.78 -47.36 -17.44
C VAL A 633 21.44 -46.38 -16.33
N TYR A 634 22.15 -46.47 -15.21
CA TYR A 634 21.97 -45.58 -14.06
C TYR A 634 22.15 -44.12 -14.47
N GLU A 635 21.19 -43.26 -14.10
CA GLU A 635 21.33 -41.81 -14.20
C GLU A 635 21.43 -41.19 -12.81
N GLN A 636 20.45 -41.45 -11.94
CA GLN A 636 20.33 -40.77 -10.66
C GLN A 636 19.59 -41.59 -9.60
N LEU A 637 19.91 -41.33 -8.33
CA LEU A 637 19.19 -41.81 -7.16
C LEU A 637 19.04 -40.64 -6.18
N GLU A 638 17.81 -40.25 -5.91
CA GLU A 638 17.49 -39.04 -5.15
C GLU A 638 16.52 -39.33 -4.01
N TYR A 639 16.77 -38.72 -2.85
CA TYR A 639 15.77 -38.53 -1.80
C TYR A 639 14.79 -37.42 -2.18
N SER A 640 13.86 -37.13 -1.28
CA SER A 640 12.99 -35.97 -1.45
C SER A 640 13.75 -34.66 -1.63
N HIS A 641 13.18 -33.74 -2.41
CA HIS A 641 13.76 -32.43 -2.76
C HIS A 641 15.05 -32.51 -3.59
N ASN A 642 15.17 -33.51 -4.47
CA ASN A 642 16.33 -33.73 -5.35
C ASN A 642 17.67 -33.86 -4.60
N ARG A 643 17.64 -34.32 -3.33
CA ARG A 643 18.86 -34.53 -2.56
C ARG A 643 19.49 -35.85 -2.99
N LYS A 644 20.71 -35.81 -3.52
CA LYS A 644 21.45 -37.01 -3.95
C LYS A 644 21.65 -38.02 -2.82
N ALA A 645 21.46 -39.29 -3.14
CA ALA A 645 21.68 -40.40 -2.19
C ALA A 645 23.16 -40.65 -1.92
N GLU A 646 23.47 -41.20 -0.74
CA GLU A 646 24.82 -41.61 -0.38
C GLU A 646 25.33 -42.76 -1.27
N TYR A 647 26.65 -42.80 -1.50
CA TYR A 647 27.29 -43.78 -2.38
C TYR A 647 26.95 -45.24 -2.04
N PHE A 648 26.74 -45.55 -0.76
CA PHE A 648 26.33 -46.87 -0.32
C PHE A 648 24.99 -47.31 -0.93
N PHE A 649 23.98 -46.44 -0.96
CA PHE A 649 22.67 -46.75 -1.54
C PHE A 649 22.70 -46.75 -3.06
N VAL A 650 23.53 -45.90 -3.66
CA VAL A 650 23.80 -45.92 -5.11
C VAL A 650 24.37 -47.28 -5.53
N ASN A 651 25.28 -47.87 -4.75
CA ASN A 651 25.81 -49.21 -5.05
C ASN A 651 24.73 -50.29 -5.03
N VAL A 652 23.74 -50.20 -4.13
CA VAL A 652 22.60 -51.13 -4.12
C VAL A 652 21.77 -50.98 -5.39
N ALA A 653 21.49 -49.74 -5.81
CA ALA A 653 20.77 -49.47 -7.07
C ALA A 653 21.54 -49.98 -8.30
N LEU A 654 22.87 -49.79 -8.36
CA LEU A 654 23.72 -50.32 -9.44
C LEU A 654 23.71 -51.86 -9.49
N GLN A 655 23.75 -52.51 -8.32
CA GLN A 655 23.65 -53.98 -8.24
C GLN A 655 22.27 -54.47 -8.71
N PHE A 656 21.20 -53.78 -8.31
CA PHE A 656 19.84 -54.06 -8.79
C PHE A 656 19.74 -53.92 -10.31
N ILE A 657 20.26 -52.82 -10.88
CA ILE A 657 20.29 -52.58 -12.33
C ILE A 657 21.05 -53.69 -13.06
N SER A 658 22.24 -54.07 -12.57
CA SER A 658 23.03 -55.15 -13.17
C SER A 658 22.29 -56.49 -13.13
N TRP A 659 21.63 -56.79 -12.02
CA TRP A 659 20.84 -58.00 -11.86
C TRP A 659 19.62 -58.01 -12.80
N LEU A 660 18.88 -56.91 -12.87
CA LEU A 660 17.69 -56.77 -13.72
C LEU A 660 18.06 -56.84 -15.21
N ASN A 661 19.15 -56.20 -15.62
CA ASN A 661 19.68 -56.31 -16.99
C ASN A 661 20.04 -57.76 -17.36
N ALA A 662 20.64 -58.53 -16.45
CA ALA A 662 20.95 -59.94 -16.70
C ALA A 662 19.68 -60.78 -16.90
N GLN A 663 18.63 -60.50 -16.12
CA GLN A 663 17.32 -61.14 -16.27
C GLN A 663 16.67 -60.80 -17.62
N LEU A 664 16.70 -59.53 -18.02
CA LEU A 664 16.15 -59.06 -19.29
C LEU A 664 16.86 -59.67 -20.51
N ILE A 665 18.17 -59.91 -20.42
CA ILE A 665 18.93 -60.62 -21.46
C ILE A 665 18.52 -62.10 -21.53
N SER A 666 18.19 -62.73 -20.41
CA SER A 666 17.78 -64.14 -20.37
C SER A 666 16.34 -64.41 -20.85
N LEU A 667 15.52 -63.35 -20.94
CA LEU A 667 14.13 -63.38 -21.41
C LEU A 667 13.98 -63.08 -22.92
N LYS A 668 15.05 -62.59 -23.58
CA LYS A 668 15.16 -62.48 -25.03
C LYS A 668 15.74 -63.76 -25.61
#